data_AF-A0A1M4XJU9-F1
#
_entry.id   AF-A0A1M4XJU9-F1
#
_cell.length_a   1.000
_cell.length_b   1.000
_cell.length_c   1.000
_cell.angle_alpha   90.00
_cell.angle_beta   90.00
_cell.angle_gamma   90.00
#
_symmetry.space_group_name_H-M   'P 1'
#
loop_
_entity.id
_entity.type
_entity.pdbx_description
1 polymer ?
#
loop_
_entity_poly.entity_id
_entity_poly.type
_entity_poly.pdbx_seq_one_letter_code
_entity_poly.pdbx_strand_id
1 'polypeptide(L)'
;MKKIGLLIVFSFIALSIFSLNMSEIKNSYVNYIEQYNNHSEELQWFFEELKNMGLYKFYKTQMVGSAEYTDRPSYISKHLSSIAEEHKFTSLENEIAFAGFLAYVQSDLAGKSLKEETIRSLPAFYLALEEYSSYLQDTGFLYIKNTIAYSLGLVKETPNQSLTKVRMKNRRAKLEAPEYYIYEGSPDPFFDDIISKNKEILENGIKEISTMKITGEDLEIEIDDLASQVLSFVPDTIRNDTLEVINIFLNNAEIKKSKSWIRFVVYFILIILIYFLKNKNFYQWLFLGIAISEIVYILNYFDFSKDIITAFIYGSFLILAFSLILITMFFQAFGRNVHWLKRIINISLIVLFVLLMNIPLFKNIEEIKMENNTGFHNSIMQKTLLNDVLVYPYTFVNKDVAYIGSQLSAEYSDVRNLYNSALKKFLLDSGKNKILDYLNFEDGRVSIDLIKEGMYIENYEVYSKLTDNFKKYIDDFEKNSQKRYDNINKGLEQYNENVINILKYSDEDFKELLQKTLESKLIKSSVLINYKSKLLDVFSKNMNFSINVKPMITDWGTKVLLLLILGFLYFFLNEKLPFKIIGLTIMTIASILSFIKPTTIHILSEFKYPVLNAQTFSVNILFGFIMLIFTAFSGLLIIKFYKGR
;
A
#
# COMPACT_ATOMS: atom_id res chain seq x y z
N MET A 1 0.49 -29.55 54.37
CA MET A 1 0.29 -28.12 54.05
C MET A 1 1.08 -27.64 52.83
N LYS A 2 2.40 -27.89 52.70
CA LYS A 2 3.18 -27.48 51.51
C LYS A 2 2.70 -28.08 50.17
N LYS A 3 2.26 -29.35 50.13
CA LYS A 3 1.72 -30.01 48.92
C LYS A 3 0.36 -29.47 48.47
N ILE A 4 -0.51 -29.07 49.41
CA ILE A 4 -1.83 -28.49 49.10
C ILE A 4 -1.67 -27.06 48.60
N GLY A 5 -0.75 -26.28 49.17
CA GLY A 5 -0.42 -24.94 48.66
C GLY A 5 0.15 -24.98 47.25
N LEU A 6 1.01 -25.97 46.93
CA LEU A 6 1.54 -26.15 45.58
C LEU A 6 0.47 -26.59 44.58
N LEU A 7 -0.49 -27.43 45.00
CA LEU A 7 -1.64 -27.84 44.18
C LEU A 7 -2.64 -26.70 43.94
N ILE A 8 -2.87 -25.83 44.92
CA ILE A 8 -3.70 -24.63 44.76
C ILE A 8 -3.01 -23.61 43.85
N VAL A 9 -1.69 -23.43 43.97
CA VAL A 9 -0.91 -22.57 43.07
C VAL A 9 -0.86 -23.13 41.65
N PHE A 10 -0.69 -24.45 41.48
CA PHE A 10 -0.75 -25.11 40.17
C PHE A 10 -2.17 -25.08 39.58
N SER A 11 -3.19 -25.20 40.42
CA SER A 11 -4.59 -25.04 40.01
C SER A 11 -4.87 -23.60 39.59
N PHE A 12 -4.36 -22.58 40.30
CA PHE A 12 -4.49 -21.18 39.89
C PHE A 12 -3.75 -20.85 38.59
N ILE A 13 -2.56 -21.44 38.37
CA ILE A 13 -1.81 -21.29 37.12
C ILE A 13 -2.50 -22.01 35.95
N ALA A 14 -3.12 -23.17 36.20
CA ALA A 14 -3.91 -23.90 35.20
C ALA A 14 -5.29 -23.25 34.91
N LEU A 15 -5.84 -22.50 35.88
CA LEU A 15 -7.11 -21.75 35.74
C LEU A 15 -6.98 -20.49 34.87
N SER A 16 -5.77 -20.14 34.43
CA SER A 16 -5.49 -18.86 33.74
C SER A 16 -5.53 -18.94 32.21
N ILE A 17 -5.79 -20.12 31.60
CA ILE A 17 -5.36 -20.34 30.22
C ILE A 17 -6.44 -20.00 29.16
N PHE A 18 -7.73 -19.83 29.49
CA PHE A 18 -8.74 -19.84 28.41
C PHE A 18 -9.90 -18.83 28.50
N SER A 19 -9.79 -17.82 29.36
CA SER A 19 -10.57 -16.57 29.26
C SER A 19 -9.60 -15.41 29.10
N LEU A 20 -9.84 -14.48 28.16
CA LEU A 20 -8.95 -13.34 27.94
C LEU A 20 -8.60 -12.64 29.25
N ASN A 21 -7.33 -12.68 29.63
CA ASN A 21 -6.88 -11.98 30.82
C ASN A 21 -6.76 -10.48 30.54
N MET A 22 -7.86 -9.75 30.76
CA MET A 22 -7.94 -8.30 30.53
C MET A 22 -6.84 -7.52 31.28
N SER A 23 -6.42 -8.01 32.44
CA SER A 23 -5.35 -7.37 33.22
C SER A 23 -3.97 -7.53 32.57
N GLU A 24 -3.71 -8.70 31.98
CA GLU A 24 -2.48 -8.99 31.25
C GLU A 24 -2.43 -8.21 29.94
N ILE A 25 -3.52 -8.21 29.16
CA ILE A 25 -3.63 -7.41 27.93
C ILE A 25 -3.33 -5.93 28.21
N LYS A 26 -3.92 -5.39 29.28
CA LYS A 26 -3.68 -4.00 29.70
C LYS A 26 -2.20 -3.78 30.04
N ASN A 27 -1.60 -4.63 30.87
CA ASN A 27 -0.22 -4.47 31.30
C ASN A 27 0.76 -4.57 30.13
N SER A 28 0.59 -5.56 29.25
CA SER A 28 1.42 -5.73 28.05
C SER A 28 1.27 -4.54 27.10
N TYR A 29 0.04 -4.06 26.86
CA TYR A 29 -0.22 -2.90 26.00
C TYR A 29 0.44 -1.62 26.53
N VAL A 30 0.28 -1.33 27.82
CA VAL A 30 0.91 -0.15 28.44
C VAL A 30 2.43 -0.25 28.39
N ASN A 31 2.99 -1.43 28.65
CA ASN A 31 4.42 -1.67 28.55
C ASN A 31 4.94 -1.40 27.12
N TYR A 32 4.26 -1.89 26.08
CA TYR A 32 4.65 -1.61 24.69
C TYR A 32 4.62 -0.11 24.36
N ILE A 33 3.60 0.64 24.82
CA ILE A 33 3.55 2.10 24.63
C ILE A 33 4.71 2.79 25.34
N GLU A 34 5.00 2.41 26.58
CA GLU A 34 6.10 3.00 27.35
C GLU A 34 7.45 2.73 26.67
N GLN A 35 7.68 1.49 26.24
CA GLN A 35 8.89 1.11 25.50
C GLN A 35 9.01 1.87 24.18
N TYR A 36 7.91 2.08 23.46
CA TYR A 36 7.88 2.86 22.22
C TYR A 36 8.22 4.33 22.46
N ASN A 37 7.60 4.96 23.46
CA ASN A 37 7.84 6.36 23.79
C ASN A 37 9.30 6.59 24.28
N ASN A 38 9.83 5.66 25.07
CA ASN A 38 11.18 5.74 25.62
C ASN A 38 12.28 5.26 24.65
N HIS A 39 11.91 4.76 23.46
CA HIS A 39 12.84 4.17 22.48
C HIS A 39 13.71 3.06 23.12
N SER A 40 13.05 2.12 23.80
CA SER A 40 13.71 1.00 24.48
C SER A 40 14.41 0.05 23.50
N GLU A 41 15.55 -0.51 23.93
CA GLU A 41 16.30 -1.53 23.16
C GLU A 41 15.47 -2.81 22.89
N GLU A 42 14.50 -3.14 23.75
CA GLU A 42 13.63 -4.31 23.56
C GLU A 42 12.76 -4.22 22.29
N LEU A 43 12.41 -3.01 21.86
CA LEU A 43 11.66 -2.75 20.61
C LEU A 43 12.56 -2.31 19.45
N GLN A 44 13.89 -2.47 19.55
CA GLN A 44 14.83 -2.06 18.51
C GLN A 44 14.51 -2.73 17.16
N TRP A 45 14.17 -4.02 17.16
CA TRP A 45 13.75 -4.75 15.97
C TRP A 45 12.52 -4.11 15.29
N PHE A 46 11.57 -3.63 16.08
CA PHE A 46 10.36 -2.98 15.58
C PHE A 46 10.66 -1.59 15.01
N PHE A 47 11.56 -0.82 15.64
CA PHE A 47 12.02 0.46 15.10
C PHE A 47 12.78 0.32 13.79
N GLU A 48 13.59 -0.73 13.65
CA GLU A 48 14.27 -1.08 12.40
C GLU A 48 13.26 -1.41 11.30
N GLU A 49 12.24 -2.22 11.60
CA GLU A 49 11.18 -2.52 10.64
C GLU A 49 10.32 -1.30 10.29
N LEU A 50 10.03 -0.40 11.25
CA LEU A 50 9.38 0.88 10.97
C LEU A 50 10.22 1.75 10.03
N LYS A 51 11.55 1.83 10.25
CA LYS A 51 12.46 2.53 9.34
C LYS A 51 12.43 1.88 7.95
N ASN A 52 12.50 0.55 7.88
CA ASN A 52 12.43 -0.21 6.63
C ASN A 52 11.10 0.01 5.88
N MET A 53 10.00 0.17 6.61
CA MET A 53 8.70 0.53 6.03
C MET A 53 8.73 1.91 5.36
N GLY A 54 9.34 2.90 6.02
CA GLY A 54 9.59 4.22 5.43
C GLY A 54 10.47 4.15 4.18
N LEU A 55 11.54 3.37 4.23
CA LEU A 55 12.45 3.14 3.10
C LEU A 55 11.74 2.46 1.92
N TYR A 56 10.99 1.39 2.17
CA TYR A 56 10.21 0.70 1.15
C TYR A 56 9.27 1.67 0.43
N LYS A 57 8.51 2.48 1.18
CA LYS A 57 7.54 3.38 0.58
C LYS A 57 8.22 4.50 -0.20
N PHE A 58 9.37 4.98 0.28
CA PHE A 58 10.22 5.90 -0.47
C PHE A 58 10.69 5.26 -1.79
N TYR A 59 11.32 4.08 -1.75
CA TYR A 59 11.81 3.39 -2.94
C TYR A 59 10.68 3.10 -3.93
N LYS A 60 9.56 2.53 -3.48
CA LYS A 60 8.39 2.28 -4.32
C LYS A 60 7.94 3.55 -5.04
N THR A 61 7.80 4.66 -4.31
CA THR A 61 7.36 5.94 -4.89
C THR A 61 8.35 6.47 -5.92
N GLN A 62 9.65 6.31 -5.71
CA GLN A 62 10.67 6.75 -6.68
C GLN A 62 10.80 5.80 -7.89
N MET A 63 10.69 4.48 -7.68
CA MET A 63 10.90 3.46 -8.70
C MET A 63 9.70 3.29 -9.64
N VAL A 64 8.48 3.23 -9.08
CA VAL A 64 7.25 2.94 -9.84
C VAL A 64 6.15 4.00 -9.66
N GLY A 65 6.30 4.93 -8.71
CA GLY A 65 5.32 5.99 -8.43
C GLY A 65 4.36 5.67 -7.28
N SER A 66 3.45 6.61 -7.01
CA SER A 66 2.50 6.55 -5.89
C SER A 66 1.13 5.94 -6.24
N ALA A 67 0.87 5.63 -7.51
CA ALA A 67 -0.40 5.05 -7.94
C ALA A 67 -0.49 3.60 -7.43
N GLU A 68 -1.25 3.40 -6.35
CA GLU A 68 -1.63 2.07 -5.91
C GLU A 68 -2.67 1.52 -6.88
N TYR A 69 -2.44 0.30 -7.40
CA TYR A 69 -3.43 -0.38 -8.21
C TYR A 69 -4.69 -0.53 -7.35
N THR A 70 -5.85 -0.12 -7.90
CA THR A 70 -7.16 -0.08 -7.21
C THR A 70 -7.51 -1.38 -6.50
N ASP A 71 -6.98 -2.50 -7.00
CA ASP A 71 -7.28 -3.85 -6.54
C ASP A 71 -6.45 -4.26 -5.30
N ARG A 72 -5.44 -3.47 -4.89
CA ARG A 72 -4.62 -3.74 -3.70
C ARG A 72 -4.06 -2.45 -3.07
N PRO A 73 -4.89 -1.63 -2.42
CA PRO A 73 -4.39 -0.51 -1.64
C PRO A 73 -3.47 -1.01 -0.53
N SER A 74 -2.31 -0.37 -0.40
CA SER A 74 -1.24 -0.75 0.52
C SER A 74 -1.29 0.17 1.74
N TYR A 75 -2.28 -0.10 2.61
CA TYR A 75 -2.42 0.68 3.84
C TYR A 75 -1.31 0.34 4.84
N ILE A 76 -0.93 1.33 5.64
CA ILE A 76 0.05 1.16 6.74
C ILE A 76 -0.40 0.07 7.70
N SER A 77 -1.69 -0.05 7.97
CA SER A 77 -2.27 -1.11 8.80
C SER A 77 -1.84 -2.50 8.34
N LYS A 78 -1.78 -2.74 7.02
CA LYS A 78 -1.34 -4.00 6.44
C LYS A 78 0.15 -4.24 6.65
N HIS A 79 0.99 -3.23 6.42
CA HIS A 79 2.43 -3.37 6.65
C HIS A 79 2.77 -3.59 8.12
N LEU A 80 2.10 -2.87 9.02
CA LEU A 80 2.23 -3.09 10.47
C LEU A 80 1.78 -4.50 10.86
N SER A 81 0.70 -5.00 10.26
CA SER A 81 0.22 -6.37 10.52
C SER A 81 1.22 -7.42 10.01
N SER A 82 1.82 -7.22 8.84
CA SER A 82 2.87 -8.13 8.36
C SER A 82 4.11 -8.15 9.26
N ILE A 83 4.43 -7.05 9.95
CA ILE A 83 5.49 -7.03 10.97
C ILE A 83 5.10 -7.89 12.18
N ALA A 84 3.84 -7.88 12.61
CA ALA A 84 3.35 -8.74 13.69
C ALA A 84 3.39 -10.23 13.33
N GLU A 85 3.01 -10.60 12.10
CA GLU A 85 2.93 -12.00 11.65
C GLU A 85 4.28 -12.74 11.72
N GLU A 86 5.41 -12.05 11.56
CA GLU A 86 6.74 -12.67 11.70
C GLU A 86 7.19 -12.79 13.18
N HIS A 87 6.54 -12.09 14.10
CA HIS A 87 6.83 -12.17 15.52
C HIS A 87 6.03 -13.30 16.18
N LYS A 88 6.71 -14.23 16.83
CA LYS A 88 6.03 -15.31 17.57
C LYS A 88 5.68 -14.84 18.97
N PHE A 89 4.38 -14.70 19.24
CA PHE A 89 3.88 -14.39 20.57
C PHE A 89 3.80 -15.64 21.46
N THR A 90 4.01 -15.45 22.76
CA THR A 90 3.94 -16.53 23.74
C THR A 90 2.51 -16.83 24.19
N SER A 91 1.60 -15.87 24.04
CA SER A 91 0.19 -15.95 24.45
C SER A 91 -0.68 -15.08 23.52
N LEU A 92 -1.95 -15.47 23.39
CA LEU A 92 -2.95 -14.74 22.62
C LEU A 92 -3.19 -13.33 23.19
N GLU A 93 -3.09 -13.17 24.51
CA GLU A 93 -3.18 -11.88 25.20
C GLU A 93 -2.07 -10.92 24.76
N ASN A 94 -0.85 -11.43 24.62
CA ASN A 94 0.29 -10.63 24.16
C ASN A 94 0.14 -10.24 22.68
N GLU A 95 -0.42 -11.12 21.86
CA GLU A 95 -0.72 -10.85 20.46
C GLU A 95 -1.83 -9.79 20.30
N ILE A 96 -2.93 -9.92 21.05
CA ILE A 96 -4.02 -8.93 21.08
C ILE A 96 -3.49 -7.58 21.59
N ALA A 97 -2.69 -7.57 22.67
CA ALA A 97 -2.07 -6.36 23.19
C ALA A 97 -1.11 -5.71 22.18
N PHE A 98 -0.32 -6.51 21.45
CA PHE A 98 0.57 -6.00 20.41
C PHE A 98 -0.22 -5.44 19.21
N ALA A 99 -1.32 -6.08 18.80
CA ALA A 99 -2.21 -5.53 17.78
C ALA A 99 -2.82 -4.19 18.20
N GLY A 100 -3.24 -4.06 19.47
CA GLY A 100 -3.63 -2.78 20.06
C GLY A 100 -2.52 -1.72 19.98
N PHE A 101 -1.29 -2.12 20.31
CA PHE A 101 -0.10 -1.27 20.19
C PHE A 101 0.16 -0.83 18.75
N LEU A 102 0.00 -1.71 17.75
CA LEU A 102 0.13 -1.34 16.34
C LEU A 102 -0.94 -0.32 15.90
N ALA A 103 -2.17 -0.44 16.40
CA ALA A 103 -3.22 0.55 16.14
C ALA A 103 -2.87 1.91 16.77
N TYR A 104 -2.23 1.91 17.95
CA TYR A 104 -1.66 3.11 18.57
C TYR A 104 -0.55 3.72 17.69
N VAL A 105 0.42 2.92 17.23
CA VAL A 105 1.50 3.38 16.34
C VAL A 105 0.95 3.95 15.04
N GLN A 106 -0.03 3.30 14.41
CA GLN A 106 -0.72 3.82 13.22
C GLN A 106 -1.34 5.19 13.48
N SER A 107 -1.93 5.39 14.67
CA SER A 107 -2.55 6.66 15.05
C SER A 107 -1.52 7.75 15.33
N ASP A 108 -0.40 7.42 16.00
CA ASP A 108 0.72 8.32 16.26
C ASP A 108 1.42 8.78 14.97
N LEU A 109 1.66 7.84 14.04
CA LEU A 109 2.18 8.15 12.70
C LEU A 109 1.24 9.04 11.89
N ALA A 110 -0.08 8.86 12.05
CA ALA A 110 -1.08 9.71 11.42
C ALA A 110 -1.33 11.04 12.15
N GLY A 111 -0.71 11.27 13.30
CA GLY A 111 -0.93 12.46 14.13
C GLY A 111 -2.35 12.59 14.69
N LYS A 112 -3.07 11.47 14.88
CA LYS A 112 -4.46 11.44 15.32
C LYS A 112 -4.61 10.69 16.64
N SER A 113 -5.68 10.98 17.37
CA SER A 113 -6.08 10.16 18.51
C SER A 113 -6.52 8.78 18.03
N LEU A 114 -6.23 7.75 18.83
CA LEU A 114 -6.74 6.40 18.60
C LEU A 114 -8.28 6.42 18.58
N LYS A 115 -8.86 5.66 17.65
CA LYS A 115 -10.31 5.49 17.49
C LYS A 115 -10.63 4.01 17.40
N GLU A 116 -11.84 3.64 17.80
CA GLU A 116 -12.37 2.28 17.68
C GLU A 116 -12.26 1.75 16.25
N GLU A 117 -12.58 2.57 15.24
CA GLU A 117 -12.48 2.18 13.84
C GLU A 117 -11.03 1.83 13.43
N THR A 118 -10.03 2.55 13.95
CA THR A 118 -8.61 2.25 13.67
C THR A 118 -8.20 0.90 14.24
N ILE A 119 -8.69 0.56 15.43
CA ILE A 119 -8.41 -0.72 16.08
C ILE A 119 -9.09 -1.85 15.30
N ARG A 120 -10.39 -1.73 15.03
CA ARG A 120 -11.18 -2.75 14.32
C ARG A 120 -10.72 -2.99 12.89
N SER A 121 -10.23 -1.96 12.20
CA SER A 121 -9.75 -2.06 10.81
C SER A 121 -8.32 -2.57 10.68
N LEU A 122 -7.62 -2.81 11.79
CA LEU A 122 -6.27 -3.36 11.77
C LEU A 122 -6.33 -4.88 11.51
N PRO A 123 -5.70 -5.39 10.43
CA PRO A 123 -5.74 -6.83 10.12
C PRO A 123 -5.20 -7.71 11.25
N ALA A 124 -4.09 -7.35 11.89
CA ALA A 124 -3.54 -8.11 13.02
C ALA A 124 -4.53 -8.24 14.19
N PHE A 125 -5.31 -7.19 14.48
CA PHE A 125 -6.31 -7.24 15.54
C PHE A 125 -7.50 -8.15 15.16
N TYR A 126 -7.93 -8.07 13.90
CA TYR A 126 -8.98 -8.94 13.39
C TYR A 126 -8.56 -10.42 13.45
N LEU A 127 -7.35 -10.74 12.98
CA LEU A 127 -6.83 -12.12 12.99
C LEU A 127 -6.69 -12.67 14.42
N ALA A 128 -6.15 -11.88 15.35
CA ALA A 128 -6.03 -12.31 16.75
C ALA A 128 -7.40 -12.57 17.39
N LEU A 129 -8.42 -11.75 17.08
CA LEU A 129 -9.79 -11.99 17.55
C LEU A 129 -10.49 -13.14 16.82
N GLU A 130 -10.17 -13.38 15.56
CA GLU A 130 -10.67 -14.53 14.80
C GLU A 130 -10.11 -15.83 15.36
N GLU A 131 -8.82 -15.85 15.73
CA GLU A 131 -8.19 -16.98 16.43
C GLU A 131 -8.84 -17.21 17.80
N TYR A 132 -9.06 -16.16 18.58
CA TYR A 132 -9.81 -16.23 19.85
C TYR A 132 -11.22 -16.79 19.64
N SER A 133 -11.95 -16.27 18.64
CA SER A 133 -13.32 -16.68 18.34
C SER A 133 -13.38 -18.13 17.89
N SER A 134 -12.49 -18.54 16.99
CA SER A 134 -12.42 -19.91 16.46
C SER A 134 -12.07 -20.88 17.59
N TYR A 135 -11.10 -20.53 18.43
CA TYR A 135 -10.76 -21.31 19.62
C TYR A 135 -11.97 -21.52 20.53
N LEU A 136 -12.70 -20.44 20.89
CA LEU A 136 -13.85 -20.55 21.78
C LEU A 136 -15.02 -21.32 21.17
N GLN A 137 -15.25 -21.17 19.86
CA GLN A 137 -16.32 -21.87 19.15
C GLN A 137 -16.00 -23.35 18.99
N ASP A 138 -14.85 -23.71 18.43
CA ASP A 138 -14.49 -25.09 18.14
C ASP A 138 -14.25 -25.90 19.42
N THR A 139 -13.49 -25.33 20.35
CA THR A 139 -13.17 -25.97 21.63
C THR A 139 -14.40 -26.04 22.51
N GLY A 140 -15.18 -24.97 22.57
CA GLY A 140 -16.43 -24.94 23.34
C GLY A 140 -17.46 -25.94 22.82
N PHE A 141 -17.60 -26.03 21.50
CA PHE A 141 -18.48 -27.01 20.86
C PHE A 141 -18.07 -28.43 21.22
N LEU A 142 -16.78 -28.77 21.09
CA LEU A 142 -16.26 -30.08 21.46
C LEU A 142 -16.40 -30.39 22.95
N TYR A 143 -16.15 -29.40 23.82
CA TYR A 143 -16.28 -29.53 25.28
C TYR A 143 -17.72 -29.83 25.71
N ILE A 144 -18.68 -29.11 25.14
CA ILE A 144 -20.12 -29.30 25.40
C ILE A 144 -20.58 -30.65 24.85
N LYS A 145 -20.21 -31.01 23.61
CA LYS A 145 -20.49 -32.33 23.01
C LYS A 145 -19.97 -33.47 23.88
N ASN A 146 -18.73 -33.38 24.33
CA ASN A 146 -18.11 -34.38 25.20
C ASN A 146 -18.89 -34.53 26.52
N THR A 147 -19.32 -33.42 27.12
CA THR A 147 -20.13 -33.39 28.35
C THR A 147 -21.51 -34.04 28.15
N ILE A 148 -22.18 -33.75 27.03
CA ILE A 148 -23.47 -34.35 26.65
C ILE A 148 -23.30 -35.86 26.41
N ALA A 149 -22.30 -36.26 25.62
CA ALA A 149 -22.02 -37.65 25.30
C ALA A 149 -21.64 -38.47 26.54
N TYR A 150 -20.91 -37.88 27.49
CA TYR A 150 -20.65 -38.49 28.79
C TYR A 150 -21.92 -38.66 29.63
N SER A 151 -22.80 -37.66 29.65
CA SER A 151 -24.09 -37.71 30.37
C SER A 151 -25.02 -38.79 29.80
N LEU A 152 -24.98 -39.05 28.49
CA LEU A 152 -25.68 -40.15 27.81
C LEU A 152 -25.01 -41.52 27.99
N GLY A 153 -23.79 -41.55 28.55
CA GLY A 153 -23.00 -42.78 28.76
C GLY A 153 -22.29 -43.31 27.52
N LEU A 154 -22.09 -42.47 26.49
CA LEU A 154 -21.43 -42.81 25.22
C LEU A 154 -19.90 -42.63 25.30
N VAL A 155 -19.43 -41.72 26.15
CA VAL A 155 -18.00 -41.45 26.40
C VAL A 155 -17.67 -41.74 27.87
N LYS A 156 -16.44 -42.18 28.16
CA LYS A 156 -16.02 -42.64 29.49
C LYS A 156 -15.56 -41.52 30.42
N GLU A 157 -14.96 -40.47 29.86
CA GLU A 157 -14.34 -39.39 30.59
C GLU A 157 -14.77 -38.05 30.01
N THR A 158 -14.99 -37.09 30.89
CA THR A 158 -15.27 -35.70 30.52
C THR A 158 -14.65 -34.79 31.58
N PRO A 159 -14.17 -33.60 31.20
CA PRO A 159 -13.66 -32.63 32.17
C PRO A 159 -14.76 -32.08 33.09
N ASN A 160 -16.01 -31.98 32.61
CA ASN A 160 -17.14 -31.46 33.38
C ASN A 160 -18.17 -32.55 33.72
N GLN A 161 -18.36 -32.83 35.00
CA GLN A 161 -19.32 -33.86 35.48
C GLN A 161 -20.56 -33.27 36.16
N SER A 162 -20.88 -32.00 35.90
CA SER A 162 -21.96 -31.27 36.59
C SER A 162 -23.38 -31.67 36.13
N LEU A 163 -23.51 -32.30 34.96
CA LEU A 163 -24.78 -32.74 34.38
C LEU A 163 -25.20 -34.13 34.87
N THR A 164 -26.50 -34.38 34.96
CA THR A 164 -27.05 -35.67 35.41
C THR A 164 -26.91 -36.75 34.34
N LYS A 165 -26.36 -37.91 34.73
CA LYS A 165 -26.26 -39.07 33.84
C LYS A 165 -27.63 -39.71 33.59
N VAL A 166 -27.98 -39.90 32.32
CA VAL A 166 -29.22 -40.54 31.88
C VAL A 166 -28.89 -41.76 31.03
N ARG A 167 -29.53 -42.89 31.31
CA ARG A 167 -29.33 -44.12 30.50
C ARG A 167 -30.18 -44.05 29.24
N MET A 168 -29.55 -44.23 28.08
CA MET A 168 -30.23 -44.39 26.79
C MET A 168 -31.26 -45.54 26.83
N LYS A 169 -32.48 -45.32 26.31
CA LYS A 169 -33.47 -46.40 26.11
C LYS A 169 -32.99 -47.42 25.08
N ASN A 170 -32.26 -46.97 24.06
CA ASN A 170 -31.61 -47.84 23.08
C ASN A 170 -30.29 -48.40 23.64
N ARG A 171 -30.28 -49.68 24.04
CA ARG A 171 -29.07 -50.35 24.58
C ARG A 171 -27.98 -50.59 23.53
N ARG A 172 -28.25 -50.38 22.24
CA ARG A 172 -27.28 -50.51 21.13
C ARG A 172 -26.78 -49.16 20.61
N ALA A 173 -27.17 -48.05 21.24
CA ALA A 173 -26.74 -46.72 20.84
C ALA A 173 -25.21 -46.63 20.86
N LYS A 174 -24.64 -46.22 19.73
CA LYS A 174 -23.22 -45.94 19.55
C LYS A 174 -23.06 -44.74 18.63
N LEU A 175 -21.99 -43.98 18.88
CA LEU A 175 -21.48 -42.97 17.95
C LEU A 175 -20.83 -43.70 16.76
N GLU A 176 -21.01 -43.15 15.58
CA GLU A 176 -20.38 -43.60 14.34
C GLU A 176 -18.92 -43.15 14.29
N ALA A 177 -18.64 -41.91 14.71
CA ALA A 177 -17.31 -41.33 14.77
C ALA A 177 -16.99 -40.79 16.18
N PRO A 178 -16.71 -41.68 17.16
CA PRO A 178 -16.54 -41.31 18.57
C PRO A 178 -15.36 -40.36 18.82
N GLU A 179 -14.34 -40.34 17.95
CA GLU A 179 -13.20 -39.43 18.03
C GLU A 179 -13.59 -37.95 18.07
N TYR A 180 -14.68 -37.53 17.42
CA TYR A 180 -15.14 -36.14 17.40
C TYR A 180 -15.93 -35.71 18.65
N TYR A 181 -16.09 -36.62 19.62
CA TYR A 181 -16.79 -36.39 20.88
C TYR A 181 -15.87 -36.56 22.10
N ILE A 182 -14.58 -36.79 21.87
CA ILE A 182 -13.58 -36.92 22.92
C ILE A 182 -12.82 -35.60 23.04
N TYR A 183 -12.88 -34.99 24.22
CA TYR A 183 -12.08 -33.83 24.55
C TYR A 183 -10.90 -34.28 25.44
N GLU A 184 -9.67 -34.08 24.94
CA GLU A 184 -8.44 -34.51 25.62
C GLU A 184 -7.81 -33.40 26.49
N GLY A 185 -8.42 -32.22 26.55
CA GLY A 185 -7.92 -31.08 27.34
C GLY A 185 -8.30 -31.12 28.82
N SER A 186 -7.76 -30.16 29.59
CA SER A 186 -8.11 -29.95 30.99
C SER A 186 -9.50 -29.28 31.15
N PRO A 187 -10.13 -29.36 32.34
CA PRO A 187 -11.36 -28.63 32.63
C PRO A 187 -11.21 -27.12 32.40
N ASP A 188 -12.22 -26.51 31.80
CA ASP A 188 -12.24 -25.09 31.47
C ASP A 188 -13.38 -24.38 32.24
N PRO A 189 -13.06 -23.47 33.18
CA PRO A 189 -14.06 -22.74 33.96
C PRO A 189 -15.06 -21.94 33.12
N PHE A 190 -14.64 -21.48 31.94
CA PHE A 190 -15.49 -20.69 31.06
C PHE A 190 -16.60 -21.57 30.46
N PHE A 191 -16.23 -22.73 29.91
CA PHE A 191 -17.21 -23.69 29.39
C PHE A 191 -18.02 -24.33 30.53
N ASP A 192 -17.43 -24.49 31.71
CA ASP A 192 -18.15 -24.96 32.90
C ASP A 192 -19.24 -23.98 33.36
N ASP A 193 -18.98 -22.68 33.32
CA ASP A 193 -19.96 -21.64 33.60
C ASP A 193 -21.08 -21.61 32.55
N ILE A 194 -20.74 -21.79 31.25
CA ILE A 194 -21.73 -21.91 30.17
C ILE A 194 -22.66 -23.12 30.40
N ILE A 195 -22.09 -24.29 30.71
CA ILE A 195 -22.85 -25.50 31.01
C ILE A 195 -23.72 -25.30 32.25
N SER A 196 -23.20 -24.63 33.28
CA SER A 196 -23.92 -24.37 34.53
C SER A 196 -25.11 -23.43 34.34
N LYS A 197 -24.92 -22.34 33.58
CA LYS A 197 -25.98 -21.38 33.25
C LYS A 197 -27.09 -21.99 32.39
N ASN A 198 -26.73 -22.93 31.51
CA ASN A 198 -27.66 -23.60 30.59
C ASN A 198 -28.04 -25.02 31.03
N LYS A 199 -27.82 -25.36 32.30
CA LYS A 199 -28.00 -26.71 32.82
C LYS A 199 -29.40 -27.28 32.57
N GLU A 200 -30.44 -26.46 32.74
CA GLU A 200 -31.82 -26.90 32.53
C GLU A 200 -32.11 -27.30 31.08
N ILE A 201 -31.60 -26.52 30.11
CA ILE A 201 -31.73 -26.81 28.67
C ILE A 201 -31.00 -28.11 28.33
N LEU A 202 -29.76 -28.24 28.81
CA LEU A 202 -28.93 -29.42 28.59
C LEU A 202 -29.56 -30.68 29.19
N GLU A 203 -30.04 -30.63 30.43
CA GLU A 203 -30.64 -31.80 31.09
C GLU A 203 -31.99 -32.21 30.45
N ASN A 204 -32.77 -31.25 29.96
CA ASN A 204 -34.01 -31.54 29.23
C ASN A 204 -33.72 -32.15 27.85
N GLY A 205 -32.77 -31.57 27.10
CA GLY A 205 -32.33 -32.12 25.81
C GLY A 205 -31.71 -33.51 25.93
N ILE A 206 -30.83 -33.73 26.93
CA ILE A 206 -30.26 -35.06 27.23
C ILE A 206 -31.36 -36.07 27.54
N LYS A 207 -32.38 -35.68 28.32
CA LYS A 207 -33.53 -36.57 28.58
C LYS A 207 -34.29 -36.89 27.30
N GLU A 208 -34.54 -35.90 26.45
CA GLU A 208 -35.24 -36.09 25.18
C GLU A 208 -34.48 -37.07 24.27
N ILE A 209 -33.20 -36.80 24.00
CA ILE A 209 -32.29 -37.66 23.23
C ILE A 209 -32.24 -39.07 23.82
N SER A 210 -32.18 -39.22 25.14
CA SER A 210 -32.15 -40.53 25.80
C SER A 210 -33.39 -41.39 25.54
N THR A 211 -34.53 -40.75 25.22
CA THR A 211 -35.78 -41.45 24.91
C THR A 211 -35.93 -41.80 23.44
N MET A 212 -35.17 -41.15 22.56
CA MET A 212 -35.12 -41.45 21.14
C MET A 212 -34.47 -42.82 20.89
N LYS A 213 -34.94 -43.55 19.88
CA LYS A 213 -34.40 -44.87 19.50
C LYS A 213 -33.41 -44.77 18.34
N ILE A 214 -32.57 -43.74 18.38
CA ILE A 214 -31.60 -43.40 17.33
C ILE A 214 -30.20 -43.94 17.67
N THR A 215 -29.30 -44.01 16.67
CA THR A 215 -27.91 -44.48 16.78
C THR A 215 -27.12 -44.03 15.54
N GLY A 216 -25.79 -43.97 15.62
CA GLY A 216 -24.95 -43.53 14.51
C GLY A 216 -25.12 -42.04 14.22
N GLU A 217 -25.07 -41.65 12.95
CA GLU A 217 -25.23 -40.26 12.48
C GLU A 217 -26.47 -39.54 13.06
N ASP A 218 -27.63 -40.18 13.14
CA ASP A 218 -28.86 -39.55 13.69
C ASP A 218 -28.68 -39.12 15.16
N LEU A 219 -27.92 -39.88 15.95
CA LEU A 219 -27.63 -39.56 17.35
C LEU A 219 -26.60 -38.43 17.46
N GLU A 220 -25.65 -38.40 16.53
CA GLU A 220 -24.61 -37.36 16.45
C GLU A 220 -25.24 -36.00 16.12
N ILE A 221 -26.18 -35.95 15.17
CA ILE A 221 -26.93 -34.74 14.81
C ILE A 221 -27.64 -34.15 16.02
N GLU A 222 -28.36 -34.96 16.80
CA GLU A 222 -29.11 -34.47 17.97
C GLU A 222 -28.19 -33.96 19.10
N ILE A 223 -27.02 -34.60 19.28
CA ILE A 223 -26.00 -34.11 20.24
C ILE A 223 -25.43 -32.78 19.76
N ASP A 224 -25.16 -32.66 18.46
CA ASP A 224 -24.61 -31.47 17.83
C ASP A 224 -25.58 -30.29 17.86
N ASP A 225 -26.87 -30.54 17.61
CA ASP A 225 -27.93 -29.54 17.69
C ASP A 225 -28.09 -29.01 19.12
N LEU A 226 -28.08 -29.90 20.12
CA LEU A 226 -28.15 -29.52 21.52
C LEU A 226 -26.90 -28.73 21.97
N ALA A 227 -25.72 -29.14 21.52
CA ALA A 227 -24.48 -28.41 21.79
C ALA A 227 -24.50 -27.02 21.13
N SER A 228 -25.01 -26.92 19.90
CA SER A 228 -25.13 -25.65 19.16
C SER A 228 -26.09 -24.67 19.84
N GLN A 229 -27.20 -25.17 20.38
CA GLN A 229 -28.17 -24.36 21.10
C GLN A 229 -27.54 -23.63 22.30
N VAL A 230 -26.65 -24.30 23.03
CA VAL A 230 -25.96 -23.74 24.20
C VAL A 230 -24.77 -22.88 23.80
N LEU A 231 -24.12 -23.18 22.67
CA LEU A 231 -23.02 -22.38 22.14
C LEU A 231 -23.48 -21.00 21.62
N SER A 232 -24.78 -20.80 21.40
CA SER A 232 -25.36 -19.54 20.90
C SER A 232 -25.05 -18.29 21.74
N PHE A 233 -24.60 -18.45 22.99
CA PHE A 233 -24.17 -17.34 23.87
C PHE A 233 -22.71 -16.92 23.68
N VAL A 234 -21.86 -17.78 23.12
CA VAL A 234 -20.43 -17.52 22.90
C VAL A 234 -20.18 -16.28 22.02
N PRO A 235 -20.94 -16.05 20.92
CA PRO A 235 -20.80 -14.83 20.12
C PRO A 235 -21.02 -13.53 20.89
N ASP A 236 -21.97 -13.49 21.84
CA ASP A 236 -22.22 -12.31 22.66
C ASP A 236 -21.09 -12.05 23.66
N THR A 237 -20.51 -13.12 24.22
CA THR A 237 -19.32 -13.01 25.07
C THR A 237 -18.12 -12.47 24.28
N ILE A 238 -17.83 -13.04 23.10
CA ILE A 238 -16.75 -12.56 22.22
C ILE A 238 -16.94 -11.07 21.90
N ARG A 239 -18.17 -10.66 21.60
CA ARG A 239 -18.50 -9.26 21.31
C ARG A 239 -18.24 -8.35 22.52
N ASN A 240 -18.63 -8.78 23.72
CA ASN A 240 -18.41 -8.01 24.95
C ASN A 240 -16.92 -7.91 25.29
N ASP A 241 -16.18 -9.01 25.21
CA ASP A 241 -14.73 -9.06 25.42
C ASP A 241 -14.01 -8.15 24.43
N THR A 242 -14.40 -8.19 23.16
CA THR A 242 -13.86 -7.32 22.12
C THR A 242 -14.08 -5.84 22.45
N LEU A 243 -15.28 -5.47 22.91
CA LEU A 243 -15.57 -4.09 23.33
C LEU A 243 -14.76 -3.68 24.56
N GLU A 244 -14.56 -4.58 25.51
CA GLU A 244 -13.74 -4.33 26.70
C GLU A 244 -12.27 -4.11 26.33
N VAL A 245 -11.70 -4.96 25.47
CA VAL A 245 -10.34 -4.82 24.93
C VAL A 245 -10.17 -3.48 24.19
N ILE A 246 -11.12 -3.13 23.32
CA ILE A 246 -11.12 -1.83 22.63
C ILE A 246 -11.12 -0.67 23.64
N ASN A 247 -11.96 -0.75 24.69
CA ASN A 247 -12.02 0.28 25.73
C ASN A 247 -10.72 0.36 26.53
N ILE A 248 -10.04 -0.76 26.81
CA ILE A 248 -8.71 -0.77 27.42
C ILE A 248 -7.73 0.01 26.55
N PHE A 249 -7.70 -0.25 25.24
CA PHE A 249 -6.79 0.44 24.34
C PHE A 249 -7.08 1.94 24.24
N LEU A 250 -8.36 2.33 24.13
CA LEU A 250 -8.76 3.74 24.04
C LEU A 250 -8.47 4.51 25.33
N ASN A 251 -8.72 3.92 26.50
CA ASN A 251 -8.54 4.59 27.79
C ASN A 251 -7.06 4.74 28.20
N ASN A 252 -6.20 3.82 27.76
CA ASN A 252 -4.78 3.84 28.09
C ASN A 252 -3.90 4.42 26.96
N ALA A 253 -4.50 4.84 25.84
CA ALA A 253 -3.77 5.53 24.78
C ALA A 253 -3.43 6.98 25.20
N GLU A 254 -2.17 7.38 25.04
CA GLU A 254 -1.79 8.77 25.27
C GLU A 254 -2.44 9.72 24.25
N ILE A 255 -3.18 10.71 24.74
CA ILE A 255 -3.80 11.74 23.88
C ILE A 255 -2.78 12.86 23.64
N LYS A 256 -1.96 12.73 22.60
CA LYS A 256 -1.13 13.85 22.10
C LYS A 256 -2.05 14.90 21.45
N LYS A 257 -2.46 15.93 22.21
CA LYS A 257 -3.24 17.05 21.67
C LYS A 257 -2.39 17.88 20.71
N SER A 258 -2.81 17.97 19.45
CA SER A 258 -2.16 18.84 18.46
C SER A 258 -2.24 20.31 18.89
N LYS A 259 -1.12 21.02 18.93
CA LYS A 259 -1.05 22.47 19.24
C LYS A 259 -1.61 23.37 18.12
N SER A 260 -2.13 22.79 17.04
CA SER A 260 -2.67 23.50 15.87
C SER A 260 -3.86 24.42 16.20
N TRP A 261 -4.57 24.22 17.31
CA TRP A 261 -5.69 25.08 17.71
C TRP A 261 -5.29 26.51 18.08
N ILE A 262 -4.03 26.72 18.50
CA ILE A 262 -3.52 28.02 18.96
C ILE A 262 -3.68 29.10 17.87
N ARG A 263 -3.51 28.74 16.59
CA ARG A 263 -3.64 29.69 15.46
C ARG A 263 -5.06 30.27 15.35
N PHE A 264 -6.08 29.46 15.63
CA PHE A 264 -7.47 29.91 15.55
C PHE A 264 -7.84 30.87 16.68
N VAL A 265 -7.23 30.69 17.85
CA VAL A 265 -7.34 31.65 18.95
C VAL A 265 -6.73 33.00 18.55
N VAL A 266 -5.55 32.99 17.92
CA VAL A 266 -4.92 34.22 17.40
C VAL A 266 -5.83 34.89 16.36
N TYR A 267 -6.43 34.14 15.43
CA TYR A 267 -7.36 34.70 14.44
C TYR A 267 -8.59 35.32 15.09
N PHE A 268 -9.18 34.65 16.07
CA PHE A 268 -10.34 35.14 16.79
C PHE A 268 -10.05 36.44 17.55
N ILE A 269 -8.90 36.51 18.23
CA ILE A 269 -8.43 37.73 18.92
C ILE A 269 -8.23 38.87 17.92
N LEU A 270 -7.58 38.62 16.78
CA LEU A 270 -7.35 39.64 15.74
C LEU A 270 -8.66 40.16 15.15
N ILE A 271 -9.63 39.28 14.90
CA ILE A 271 -10.96 39.66 14.38
C ILE A 271 -11.71 40.52 15.40
N ILE A 272 -11.72 40.14 16.67
CA ILE A 272 -12.38 40.91 17.75
C ILE A 272 -11.75 42.30 17.87
N LEU A 273 -10.42 42.37 17.92
CA LEU A 273 -9.69 43.63 18.09
C LEU A 273 -10.03 44.62 16.96
N ILE A 274 -10.21 44.12 15.74
CA ILE A 274 -10.56 44.95 14.57
C ILE A 274 -12.04 45.30 14.52
N TYR A 275 -12.92 44.40 14.95
CA TYR A 275 -14.35 44.70 15.11
C TYR A 275 -14.57 45.87 16.08
N PHE A 276 -13.83 45.90 17.19
CA PHE A 276 -13.89 47.01 18.16
C PHE A 276 -13.34 48.34 17.61
N LEU A 277 -12.36 48.32 16.72
CA LEU A 277 -11.73 49.53 16.16
C LEU A 277 -12.53 50.21 15.03
N LYS A 278 -13.60 49.57 14.51
CA LYS A 278 -14.62 50.12 13.58
C LYS A 278 -14.12 50.96 12.38
N ASN A 279 -12.89 50.74 11.91
CA ASN A 279 -12.30 51.55 10.83
C ASN A 279 -11.98 50.70 9.59
N LYS A 280 -12.45 51.16 8.42
CA LYS A 280 -12.48 50.41 7.13
C LYS A 280 -11.09 50.05 6.59
N ASN A 281 -10.03 50.72 7.02
CA ASN A 281 -8.66 50.43 6.56
C ASN A 281 -7.95 49.31 7.34
N PHE A 282 -8.55 48.76 8.41
CA PHE A 282 -7.90 47.72 9.22
C PHE A 282 -7.94 46.31 8.62
N TYR A 283 -8.75 46.04 7.59
CA TYR A 283 -8.76 44.72 6.95
C TYR A 283 -7.40 44.31 6.36
N GLN A 284 -6.61 45.27 5.87
CA GLN A 284 -5.25 45.00 5.37
C GLN A 284 -4.28 44.63 6.51
N TRP A 285 -4.46 45.26 7.67
CA TRP A 285 -3.72 44.94 8.89
C TRP A 285 -4.16 43.62 9.51
N LEU A 286 -5.45 43.26 9.40
CA LEU A 286 -5.97 41.95 9.76
C LEU A 286 -5.26 40.86 8.94
N PHE A 287 -5.25 41.03 7.62
CA PHE A 287 -4.62 40.08 6.70
C PHE A 287 -3.11 39.96 6.95
N LEU A 288 -2.43 41.06 7.29
CA LEU A 288 -1.04 41.05 7.74
C LEU A 288 -0.85 40.24 9.03
N GLY A 289 -1.70 40.46 10.03
CA GLY A 289 -1.65 39.72 11.30
C GLY A 289 -1.84 38.21 11.10
N ILE A 290 -2.80 37.83 10.24
CA ILE A 290 -3.00 36.42 9.86
C ILE A 290 -1.77 35.87 9.13
N ALA A 291 -1.24 36.59 8.13
CA ALA A 291 -0.07 36.16 7.38
C ALA A 291 1.15 35.94 8.28
N ILE A 292 1.42 36.85 9.22
CA ILE A 292 2.52 36.69 10.19
C ILE A 292 2.28 35.49 11.12
N SER A 293 1.06 35.34 11.63
CA SER A 293 0.70 34.19 12.46
C SER A 293 0.89 32.86 11.72
N GLU A 294 0.49 32.80 10.44
CA GLU A 294 0.69 31.62 9.58
C GLU A 294 2.18 31.34 9.34
N ILE A 295 3.01 32.37 9.11
CA ILE A 295 4.47 32.19 8.95
C ILE A 295 5.09 31.59 10.21
N VAL A 296 4.75 32.12 11.39
CA VAL A 296 5.25 31.61 12.68
C VAL A 296 4.79 30.17 12.91
N TYR A 297 3.55 29.86 12.53
CA TYR A 297 3.01 28.51 12.62
C TYR A 297 3.72 27.53 11.67
N ILE A 298 3.90 27.90 10.39
CA ILE A 298 4.58 27.06 9.38
C ILE A 298 6.02 26.75 9.78
N LEU A 299 6.75 27.72 10.34
CA LEU A 299 8.15 27.52 10.71
C LEU A 299 8.32 26.65 11.97
N ASN A 300 7.49 26.86 13.00
CA ASN A 300 7.74 26.29 14.33
C ASN A 300 6.84 25.11 14.72
N TYR A 301 5.63 25.01 14.15
CA TYR A 301 4.62 24.06 14.62
C TYR A 301 4.08 23.13 13.53
N PHE A 302 4.17 23.54 12.26
CA PHE A 302 3.68 22.74 11.16
C PHE A 302 4.61 21.54 10.92
N ASP A 303 4.03 20.35 11.10
CA ASP A 303 4.61 19.07 10.70
C ASP A 303 3.78 18.54 9.53
N PHE A 304 4.39 18.58 8.35
CA PHE A 304 3.72 18.14 7.12
C PHE A 304 3.35 16.66 7.15
N SER A 305 4.10 15.81 7.87
CA SER A 305 3.86 14.36 7.89
C SER A 305 2.62 13.99 8.70
N LYS A 306 2.30 14.77 9.74
CA LYS A 306 1.27 14.48 10.74
C LYS A 306 -0.01 15.32 10.57
N ASP A 307 0.10 16.60 10.20
CA ASP A 307 -1.06 17.50 10.10
C ASP A 307 -1.73 17.45 8.71
N ILE A 308 -2.47 16.37 8.45
CA ILE A 308 -3.17 16.13 7.17
C ILE A 308 -4.14 17.26 6.84
N ILE A 309 -4.89 17.76 7.83
CA ILE A 309 -5.93 18.76 7.59
C ILE A 309 -5.29 20.06 7.13
N THR A 310 -4.25 20.50 7.84
CA THR A 310 -3.53 21.72 7.47
C THR A 310 -2.80 21.56 6.14
N ALA A 311 -2.12 20.43 5.92
CA ALA A 311 -1.46 20.15 4.64
C ALA A 311 -2.45 20.16 3.47
N PHE A 312 -3.64 19.58 3.66
CA PHE A 312 -4.73 19.61 2.68
C PHE A 312 -5.24 21.04 2.43
N ILE A 313 -5.39 21.86 3.47
CA ILE A 313 -5.80 23.26 3.33
C ILE A 313 -4.77 24.04 2.51
N TYR A 314 -3.48 23.92 2.83
CA TYR A 314 -2.43 24.59 2.08
C TYR A 314 -2.34 24.09 0.63
N GLY A 315 -2.40 22.78 0.43
CA GLY A 315 -2.37 22.17 -0.90
C GLY A 315 -3.57 22.56 -1.77
N SER A 316 -4.78 22.47 -1.23
CA SER A 316 -6.01 22.67 -2.01
C SER A 316 -6.36 24.13 -2.22
N PHE A 317 -6.04 25.02 -1.25
CA PHE A 317 -6.41 26.43 -1.33
C PHE A 317 -5.24 27.34 -1.68
N LEU A 318 -4.09 27.25 -0.99
CA LEU A 318 -2.96 28.16 -1.26
C LEU A 318 -2.31 27.87 -2.61
N ILE A 319 -1.96 26.61 -2.89
CA ILE A 319 -1.33 26.25 -4.16
C ILE A 319 -2.28 26.51 -5.34
N LEU A 320 -3.58 26.24 -5.17
CA LEU A 320 -4.59 26.52 -6.20
C LEU A 320 -4.73 28.02 -6.47
N ALA A 321 -4.89 28.84 -5.42
CA ALA A 321 -4.97 30.30 -5.56
C ALA A 321 -3.70 30.86 -6.24
N PHE A 322 -2.54 30.38 -5.83
CA PHE A 322 -1.26 30.75 -6.41
C PHE A 322 -1.16 30.36 -7.90
N SER A 323 -1.59 29.15 -8.24
CA SER A 323 -1.59 28.64 -9.61
C SER A 323 -2.55 29.45 -10.50
N LEU A 324 -3.75 29.76 -10.01
CA LEU A 324 -4.71 30.61 -10.73
C LEU A 324 -4.15 32.01 -10.98
N ILE A 325 -3.43 32.59 -10.01
CA ILE A 325 -2.76 33.89 -10.20
C ILE A 325 -1.66 33.77 -11.28
N LEU A 326 -0.81 32.75 -11.25
CA LEU A 326 0.20 32.55 -12.29
C LEU A 326 -0.42 32.36 -13.67
N ILE A 327 -1.49 31.57 -13.79
CA ILE A 327 -2.20 31.32 -15.05
C ILE A 327 -2.86 32.62 -15.56
N THR A 328 -3.51 33.39 -14.70
CA THR A 328 -4.10 34.67 -15.09
C THR A 328 -3.02 35.66 -15.54
N MET A 329 -1.88 35.72 -14.85
CA MET A 329 -0.73 36.53 -15.28
C MET A 329 -0.18 36.08 -16.64
N PHE A 330 -0.11 34.77 -16.88
CA PHE A 330 0.30 34.20 -18.15
C PHE A 330 -0.64 34.64 -19.29
N PHE A 331 -1.96 34.52 -19.12
CA PHE A 331 -2.92 34.98 -20.13
C PHE A 331 -2.90 36.50 -20.33
N GLN A 332 -2.70 37.27 -19.25
CA GLN A 332 -2.51 38.72 -19.36
C GLN A 332 -1.30 39.08 -20.24
N ALA A 333 -0.26 38.26 -20.30
CA ALA A 333 0.91 38.53 -21.14
C ALA A 333 0.56 38.62 -22.64
N PHE A 334 -0.47 37.92 -23.10
CA PHE A 334 -0.91 37.94 -24.51
C PHE A 334 -1.92 39.05 -24.83
N GLY A 335 -2.25 39.91 -23.87
CA GLY A 335 -3.15 41.03 -24.08
C GLY A 335 -2.61 42.06 -25.08
N ARG A 336 -3.50 42.62 -25.92
CA ARG A 336 -3.16 43.59 -26.98
C ARG A 336 -2.41 44.84 -26.48
N ASN A 337 -2.59 45.24 -25.23
CA ASN A 337 -2.07 46.50 -24.65
C ASN A 337 -1.02 46.33 -23.54
N VAL A 338 -0.31 45.19 -23.49
CA VAL A 338 0.69 44.93 -22.43
C VAL A 338 2.10 45.26 -22.89
N HIS A 339 2.83 46.07 -22.12
CA HIS A 339 4.23 46.43 -22.36
C HIS A 339 5.14 45.17 -22.42
N TRP A 340 6.11 45.14 -23.33
CA TRP A 340 6.95 43.96 -23.59
C TRP A 340 7.66 43.42 -22.34
N LEU A 341 8.21 44.29 -21.48
CA LEU A 341 8.82 43.88 -20.20
C LEU A 341 7.83 43.15 -19.29
N LYS A 342 6.60 43.65 -19.18
CA LYS A 342 5.56 43.02 -18.36
C LYS A 342 5.16 41.65 -18.93
N ARG A 343 5.18 41.49 -20.26
CA ARG A 343 4.95 40.19 -20.91
C ARG A 343 6.03 39.19 -20.53
N ILE A 344 7.30 39.58 -20.63
CA ILE A 344 8.44 38.73 -20.29
C ILE A 344 8.38 38.33 -18.82
N ILE A 345 8.11 39.27 -17.90
CA ILE A 345 8.02 38.99 -16.46
C ILE A 345 6.92 37.96 -16.19
N ASN A 346 5.72 38.17 -16.72
CA ASN A 346 4.59 37.26 -16.49
C ASN A 346 4.85 35.84 -17.01
N ILE A 347 5.45 35.69 -18.19
CA ILE A 347 5.83 34.38 -18.75
C ILE A 347 6.97 33.76 -17.94
N SER A 348 7.96 34.55 -17.54
CA SER A 348 9.08 34.05 -16.75
C SER A 348 8.65 33.52 -15.39
N LEU A 349 7.69 34.14 -14.70
CA LEU A 349 7.23 33.68 -13.40
C LEU A 349 6.65 32.26 -13.45
N ILE A 350 5.85 31.93 -14.47
CA ILE A 350 5.30 30.57 -14.60
C ILE A 350 6.39 29.55 -14.97
N VAL A 351 7.33 29.92 -15.86
CA VAL A 351 8.47 29.05 -16.23
C VAL A 351 9.37 28.78 -15.03
N LEU A 352 9.72 29.83 -14.26
CA LEU A 352 10.53 29.70 -13.05
C LEU A 352 9.85 28.82 -12.01
N PHE A 353 8.53 28.96 -11.83
CA PHE A 353 7.80 28.09 -10.91
C PHE A 353 7.81 26.63 -11.37
N VAL A 354 7.60 26.35 -12.66
CA VAL A 354 7.71 24.98 -13.21
C VAL A 354 9.12 24.40 -13.00
N LEU A 355 10.17 25.23 -13.11
CA LEU A 355 11.54 24.82 -12.80
C LEU A 355 11.72 24.49 -11.31
N LEU A 356 11.19 25.32 -10.40
CA LEU A 356 11.24 25.07 -8.95
C LEU A 356 10.58 23.74 -8.56
N MET A 357 9.51 23.35 -9.25
CA MET A 357 8.82 22.09 -8.99
C MET A 357 9.62 20.83 -9.42
N ASN A 358 10.57 20.99 -10.34
CA ASN A 358 11.31 19.87 -10.93
C ASN A 358 12.77 19.78 -10.46
N ILE A 359 13.38 20.90 -10.04
CA ILE A 359 14.77 20.94 -9.59
C ILE A 359 14.85 20.49 -8.11
N PRO A 360 15.75 19.55 -7.76
CA PRO A 360 15.91 19.10 -6.39
C PRO A 360 16.49 20.21 -5.51
N LEU A 361 16.02 20.32 -4.26
CA LEU A 361 16.58 21.23 -3.27
C LEU A 361 17.80 20.62 -2.59
N PHE A 362 17.75 19.31 -2.29
CA PHE A 362 18.83 18.58 -1.65
C PHE A 362 19.41 17.53 -2.60
N LYS A 363 20.73 17.39 -2.58
CA LYS A 363 21.50 16.47 -3.42
C LYS A 363 22.39 15.57 -2.58
N ASN A 364 22.66 14.38 -3.13
CA ASN A 364 23.58 13.38 -2.56
C ASN A 364 23.20 12.97 -1.13
N ILE A 365 21.99 12.45 -0.94
CA ILE A 365 21.55 11.91 0.36
C ILE A 365 22.06 10.48 0.49
N GLU A 366 22.89 10.20 1.48
CA GLU A 366 23.52 8.89 1.65
C GLU A 366 22.66 7.94 2.50
N GLU A 367 21.98 8.43 3.53
CA GLU A 367 21.25 7.58 4.50
C GLU A 367 20.02 6.88 3.92
N ILE A 368 19.56 7.29 2.75
CA ILE A 368 18.42 6.68 2.04
C ILE A 368 18.91 5.78 0.89
N LYS A 369 20.22 5.67 0.65
CA LYS A 369 20.71 4.69 -0.32
C LYS A 369 20.46 3.29 0.22
N MET A 370 20.03 2.39 -0.65
CA MET A 370 19.77 0.99 -0.28
C MET A 370 21.04 0.32 0.25
N GLU A 371 22.19 0.60 -0.40
CA GLU A 371 23.53 0.16 0.00
C GLU A 371 23.89 0.48 1.46
N ASN A 372 23.44 1.63 1.97
CA ASN A 372 23.73 2.06 3.34
C ASN A 372 22.73 1.50 4.37
N ASN A 373 21.69 0.79 3.93
CA ASN A 373 20.64 0.22 4.78
C ASN A 373 20.59 -1.30 4.61
N THR A 374 21.68 -1.98 4.96
CA THR A 374 21.80 -3.44 4.84
C THR A 374 20.68 -4.23 5.55
N GLY A 375 20.14 -3.69 6.65
CA GLY A 375 18.98 -4.25 7.35
C GLY A 375 17.71 -4.35 6.48
N PHE A 376 17.60 -3.55 5.42
CA PHE A 376 16.48 -3.60 4.48
C PHE A 376 16.40 -4.94 3.74
N HIS A 377 17.55 -5.57 3.42
CA HIS A 377 17.56 -6.84 2.69
C HIS A 377 16.97 -8.01 3.46
N ASN A 378 17.03 -7.96 4.79
CA ASN A 378 16.45 -8.99 5.65
C ASN A 378 15.01 -8.67 6.06
N SER A 379 14.48 -7.51 5.67
CA SER A 379 13.14 -7.04 6.03
C SER A 379 12.06 -7.60 5.09
N ILE A 380 10.86 -7.77 5.65
CA ILE A 380 9.60 -8.04 4.93
C ILE A 380 9.34 -6.98 3.85
N MET A 381 9.83 -5.77 4.10
CA MET A 381 9.62 -4.61 3.23
C MET A 381 10.36 -4.76 1.90
N GLN A 382 11.48 -5.50 1.83
CA GLN A 382 12.14 -5.81 0.55
C GLN A 382 11.31 -6.79 -0.29
N LYS A 383 10.76 -7.85 0.33
CA LYS A 383 9.87 -8.81 -0.36
C LYS A 383 8.65 -8.08 -0.91
N THR A 384 8.11 -7.16 -0.13
CA THR A 384 6.99 -6.30 -0.51
C THR A 384 7.36 -5.37 -1.68
N LEU A 385 8.54 -4.73 -1.63
CA LEU A 385 9.06 -3.90 -2.73
C LEU A 385 9.19 -4.71 -4.02
N LEU A 386 9.83 -5.88 -3.96
CA LEU A 386 10.00 -6.77 -5.10
C LEU A 386 8.66 -7.18 -5.71
N ASN A 387 7.67 -7.46 -4.85
CA ASN A 387 6.34 -7.79 -5.32
C ASN A 387 5.68 -6.64 -6.11
N ASP A 388 5.80 -5.42 -5.59
CA ASP A 388 5.16 -4.23 -6.16
C ASP A 388 5.91 -3.63 -7.35
N VAL A 389 7.18 -4.01 -7.53
CA VAL A 389 8.02 -3.56 -8.64
C VAL A 389 8.00 -4.56 -9.81
N LEU A 390 7.94 -5.86 -9.53
CA LEU A 390 8.15 -6.91 -10.54
C LEU A 390 7.11 -8.03 -10.53
N VAL A 391 6.81 -8.62 -9.37
CA VAL A 391 6.08 -9.91 -9.34
C VAL A 391 4.61 -9.72 -9.65
N TYR A 392 4.00 -8.64 -9.16
CA TYR A 392 2.57 -8.43 -9.31
C TYR A 392 2.19 -8.25 -10.80
N PRO A 393 1.10 -8.88 -11.30
CA PRO A 393 0.78 -8.91 -12.74
C PRO A 393 0.57 -7.54 -13.37
N TYR A 394 0.11 -6.57 -12.58
CA TYR A 394 -0.19 -5.23 -13.09
C TYR A 394 0.98 -4.24 -12.98
N THR A 395 2.13 -4.65 -12.45
CA THR A 395 3.34 -3.83 -12.44
C THR A 395 3.76 -3.46 -13.86
N PHE A 396 4.42 -2.31 -14.02
CA PHE A 396 4.88 -1.87 -15.33
C PHE A 396 5.80 -2.91 -15.99
N VAL A 397 6.79 -3.41 -15.24
CA VAL A 397 7.75 -4.40 -15.77
C VAL A 397 7.05 -5.70 -16.19
N ASN A 398 6.14 -6.23 -15.37
CA ASN A 398 5.41 -7.45 -15.72
C ASN A 398 4.50 -7.24 -16.94
N LYS A 399 3.77 -6.11 -16.98
CA LYS A 399 2.95 -5.73 -18.14
C LYS A 399 3.78 -5.63 -19.41
N ASP A 400 4.96 -5.02 -19.35
CA ASP A 400 5.83 -4.86 -20.51
C ASP A 400 6.34 -6.23 -21.00
N VAL A 401 6.78 -7.10 -20.08
CA VAL A 401 7.20 -8.48 -20.41
C VAL A 401 6.04 -9.30 -20.97
N ALA A 402 4.85 -9.20 -20.38
CA ALA A 402 3.65 -9.88 -20.86
C ALA A 402 3.22 -9.36 -22.25
N TYR A 403 3.33 -8.06 -22.50
CA TYR A 403 3.06 -7.45 -23.79
C TYR A 403 4.02 -7.98 -24.86
N ILE A 404 5.33 -7.97 -24.59
CA ILE A 404 6.34 -8.53 -25.48
C ILE A 404 6.06 -10.02 -25.74
N GLY A 405 5.79 -10.79 -24.68
CA GLY A 405 5.46 -12.21 -24.79
C GLY A 405 4.21 -12.48 -25.63
N SER A 406 3.19 -11.63 -25.52
CA SER A 406 1.97 -11.68 -26.33
C SER A 406 2.25 -11.40 -27.81
N GLN A 407 3.03 -10.36 -28.13
CA GLN A 407 3.40 -10.06 -29.52
C GLN A 407 4.21 -11.21 -30.15
N LEU A 408 5.18 -11.78 -29.40
CA LEU A 408 5.97 -12.90 -29.89
C LEU A 408 5.12 -14.17 -30.07
N SER A 409 4.17 -14.42 -29.17
CA SER A 409 3.26 -15.58 -29.28
C SER A 409 2.32 -15.43 -30.47
N ALA A 410 1.83 -14.22 -30.73
CA ALA A 410 1.04 -13.92 -31.92
C ALA A 410 1.85 -14.13 -33.21
N GLU A 411 3.12 -13.70 -33.23
CA GLU A 411 4.01 -13.94 -34.37
C GLU A 411 4.21 -15.44 -34.61
N TYR A 412 4.52 -16.21 -33.56
CA TYR A 412 4.66 -17.66 -33.68
C TYR A 412 3.38 -18.34 -34.21
N SER A 413 2.21 -17.91 -33.71
CA SER A 413 0.91 -18.42 -34.16
C SER A 413 0.65 -18.11 -35.64
N ASP A 414 0.95 -16.89 -36.07
CA ASP A 414 0.75 -16.47 -37.46
C ASP A 414 1.70 -17.18 -38.43
N VAL A 415 2.99 -17.33 -38.05
CA VAL A 415 3.95 -18.16 -38.80
C VAL A 415 3.43 -19.59 -38.91
N ARG A 416 2.97 -20.17 -37.80
CA ARG A 416 2.42 -21.53 -37.79
C ARG A 416 1.19 -21.64 -38.70
N ASN A 417 0.30 -20.65 -38.70
CA ASN A 417 -0.88 -20.62 -39.55
C ASN A 417 -0.53 -20.48 -41.04
N LEU A 418 0.48 -19.67 -41.37
CA LEU A 418 0.98 -19.52 -42.74
C LEU A 418 1.40 -20.88 -43.31
N TYR A 419 2.24 -21.63 -42.58
CA TYR A 419 2.75 -22.93 -43.06
C TYR A 419 1.72 -24.07 -42.94
N ASN A 420 1.02 -24.21 -41.81
CA ASN A 420 0.16 -25.38 -41.58
C ASN A 420 -1.24 -25.25 -42.15
N SER A 421 -1.72 -24.02 -42.37
CA SER A 421 -3.09 -23.76 -42.81
C SER A 421 -3.10 -23.15 -44.21
N ALA A 422 -2.46 -22.00 -44.42
CA ALA A 422 -2.53 -21.29 -45.70
C ALA A 422 -1.79 -22.06 -46.81
N LEU A 423 -0.52 -22.42 -46.59
CA LEU A 423 0.27 -23.21 -47.54
C LEU A 423 -0.34 -24.60 -47.76
N LYS A 424 -0.71 -25.30 -46.68
CA LYS A 424 -1.38 -26.60 -46.79
C LYS A 424 -2.66 -26.52 -47.63
N LYS A 425 -3.50 -25.52 -47.40
CA LYS A 425 -4.74 -25.31 -48.17
C LYS A 425 -4.43 -25.01 -49.64
N PHE A 426 -3.46 -24.15 -49.91
CA PHE A 426 -3.00 -23.86 -51.27
C PHE A 426 -2.56 -25.14 -52.00
N LEU A 427 -1.76 -25.99 -51.36
CA LEU A 427 -1.30 -27.26 -51.94
C LEU A 427 -2.46 -28.24 -52.15
N LEU A 428 -3.36 -28.40 -51.18
CA LEU A 428 -4.53 -29.28 -51.30
C LEU A 428 -5.49 -28.84 -52.40
N ASP A 429 -5.80 -27.53 -52.47
CA ASP A 429 -6.68 -26.99 -53.49
C ASP A 429 -6.02 -27.04 -54.88
N SER A 430 -4.69 -26.88 -54.96
CA SER A 430 -3.93 -27.11 -56.21
C SER A 430 -4.00 -28.57 -56.67
N GLY A 431 -3.92 -29.54 -55.75
CA GLY A 431 -4.11 -30.95 -56.07
C GLY A 431 -5.52 -31.29 -56.54
N LYS A 432 -6.56 -30.78 -55.85
CA LYS A 432 -7.97 -30.97 -56.24
C LYS A 432 -8.29 -30.43 -57.64
N ASN A 433 -7.66 -29.33 -58.04
CA ASN A 433 -7.86 -28.72 -59.35
C ASN A 433 -6.93 -29.29 -60.42
N LYS A 434 -6.30 -30.44 -60.17
CA LYS A 434 -5.37 -31.12 -61.08
C LYS A 434 -4.23 -30.22 -61.55
N ILE A 435 -3.70 -29.35 -60.68
CA ILE A 435 -2.54 -28.51 -60.98
C ILE A 435 -1.27 -29.17 -60.43
N LEU A 436 -1.35 -29.69 -59.21
CA LEU A 436 -0.24 -30.35 -58.49
C LEU A 436 -0.51 -31.85 -58.38
N ASP A 437 0.47 -32.68 -58.73
CA ASP A 437 0.37 -34.14 -58.65
C ASP A 437 0.93 -34.65 -57.31
N TYR A 438 2.25 -34.54 -57.14
CA TYR A 438 2.94 -34.89 -55.91
C TYR A 438 4.07 -33.91 -55.59
N LEU A 439 4.43 -33.89 -54.32
CA LEU A 439 5.46 -33.03 -53.73
C LEU A 439 6.48 -33.98 -53.10
N ASN A 440 7.68 -34.07 -53.68
CA ASN A 440 8.71 -34.99 -53.20
C ASN A 440 9.88 -34.23 -52.55
N PHE A 441 10.35 -34.75 -51.43
CA PHE A 441 11.47 -34.19 -50.67
C PHE A 441 12.58 -35.23 -50.55
N GLU A 442 13.61 -35.09 -51.38
CA GLU A 442 14.80 -35.96 -51.38
C GLU A 442 16.06 -35.09 -51.35
N ASP A 443 17.04 -35.48 -50.52
CA ASP A 443 18.36 -34.84 -50.40
C ASP A 443 18.34 -33.31 -50.23
N GLY A 444 17.39 -32.79 -49.44
CA GLY A 444 17.25 -31.37 -49.18
C GLY A 444 16.71 -30.56 -50.37
N ARG A 445 16.23 -31.22 -51.43
CA ARG A 445 15.59 -30.60 -52.59
C ARG A 445 14.10 -30.91 -52.60
N VAL A 446 13.31 -29.87 -52.82
CA VAL A 446 11.87 -29.97 -53.04
C VAL A 446 11.65 -30.09 -54.55
N SER A 447 11.04 -31.19 -55.00
CA SER A 447 10.54 -31.33 -56.37
C SER A 447 9.02 -31.29 -56.37
N ILE A 448 8.46 -30.51 -57.30
CA ILE A 448 7.02 -30.31 -57.45
C ILE A 448 6.66 -30.80 -58.85
N ASP A 449 5.87 -31.87 -58.92
CA ASP A 449 5.37 -32.38 -60.18
C ASP A 449 4.00 -31.78 -60.49
N LEU A 450 3.89 -31.22 -61.70
CA LEU A 450 2.73 -30.48 -62.16
C LEU A 450 1.99 -31.29 -63.23
N ILE A 451 0.66 -31.25 -63.16
CA ILE A 451 -0.21 -31.89 -64.14
C ILE A 451 -0.44 -30.92 -65.29
N LYS A 452 -0.12 -31.36 -66.51
CA LYS A 452 -0.15 -30.52 -67.71
C LYS A 452 -1.55 -29.94 -67.99
N GLU A 453 -2.59 -30.74 -67.76
CA GLU A 453 -3.99 -30.34 -67.98
C GLU A 453 -4.45 -29.20 -67.06
N GLY A 454 -3.99 -29.16 -65.80
CA GLY A 454 -4.34 -28.07 -64.88
C GLY A 454 -3.63 -26.76 -65.19
N MET A 455 -2.59 -26.79 -66.02
CA MET A 455 -1.81 -25.63 -66.45
C MET A 455 -2.26 -25.06 -67.79
N TYR A 456 -3.29 -25.64 -68.42
CA TYR A 456 -3.85 -25.09 -69.65
C TYR A 456 -4.46 -23.71 -69.41
N ILE A 457 -4.39 -22.85 -70.43
CA ILE A 457 -4.91 -21.48 -70.36
C ILE A 457 -6.41 -21.44 -70.05
N GLU A 458 -7.14 -22.49 -70.39
CA GLU A 458 -8.56 -22.68 -70.07
C GLU A 458 -8.82 -22.73 -68.56
N ASN A 459 -7.82 -23.13 -67.76
CA ASN A 459 -7.87 -23.19 -66.30
C ASN A 459 -7.31 -21.91 -65.62
N TYR A 460 -7.06 -20.84 -66.39
CA TYR A 460 -6.44 -19.59 -65.92
C TYR A 460 -7.10 -19.01 -64.67
N GLU A 461 -8.43 -18.92 -64.67
CA GLU A 461 -9.16 -18.33 -63.55
C GLU A 461 -8.94 -19.10 -62.24
N VAL A 462 -8.75 -20.41 -62.32
CA VAL A 462 -8.59 -21.29 -61.15
C VAL A 462 -7.19 -21.13 -60.56
N TYR A 463 -6.13 -21.28 -61.37
CA TYR A 463 -4.77 -21.16 -60.84
C TYR A 463 -4.43 -19.71 -60.45
N SER A 464 -4.98 -18.70 -61.14
CA SER A 464 -4.84 -17.30 -60.74
C SER A 464 -5.47 -17.06 -59.38
N LYS A 465 -6.73 -17.47 -59.19
CA LYS A 465 -7.45 -17.27 -57.94
C LYS A 465 -6.80 -17.97 -56.75
N LEU A 466 -6.27 -19.19 -56.93
CA LEU A 466 -5.55 -19.91 -55.87
C LEU A 466 -4.27 -19.15 -55.47
N THR A 467 -3.52 -18.68 -56.47
CA THR A 467 -2.28 -17.91 -56.26
C THR A 467 -2.57 -16.57 -55.59
N ASP A 468 -3.59 -15.84 -56.05
CA ASP A 468 -3.99 -14.54 -55.49
C ASP A 468 -4.46 -14.66 -54.04
N ASN A 469 -5.21 -15.71 -53.71
CA ASN A 469 -5.64 -15.96 -52.33
C ASN A 469 -4.44 -16.25 -51.42
N PHE A 470 -3.49 -17.07 -51.87
CA PHE A 470 -2.30 -17.37 -51.07
C PHE A 470 -1.38 -16.14 -50.94
N LYS A 471 -1.19 -15.39 -52.03
CA LYS A 471 -0.46 -14.11 -52.02
C LYS A 471 -1.05 -13.15 -51.00
N LYS A 472 -2.38 -12.98 -50.99
CA LYS A 472 -3.04 -12.11 -50.01
C LYS A 472 -2.72 -12.51 -48.56
N TYR A 473 -2.68 -13.81 -48.26
CA TYR A 473 -2.27 -14.29 -46.94
C TYR A 473 -0.82 -13.97 -46.61
N ILE A 474 0.10 -14.06 -47.58
CA ILE A 474 1.50 -13.67 -47.40
C ILE A 474 1.62 -12.16 -47.17
N ASP A 475 0.96 -11.35 -47.98
CA ASP A 475 0.97 -9.89 -47.87
C ASP A 475 0.43 -9.43 -46.50
N ASP A 476 -0.68 -10.03 -46.04
CA ASP A 476 -1.26 -9.77 -44.71
C ASP A 476 -0.32 -10.22 -43.59
N PHE A 477 0.34 -11.38 -43.75
CA PHE A 477 1.33 -11.88 -42.79
C PHE A 477 2.54 -10.93 -42.69
N GLU A 478 3.14 -10.53 -43.81
CA GLU A 478 4.32 -9.65 -43.85
C GLU A 478 4.02 -8.30 -43.18
N LYS A 479 2.87 -7.70 -43.53
CA LYS A 479 2.41 -6.44 -42.93
C LYS A 479 2.22 -6.56 -41.41
N ASN A 480 1.61 -7.65 -40.94
CA ASN A 480 1.38 -7.86 -39.52
C ASN A 480 2.67 -8.19 -38.76
N SER A 481 3.58 -8.96 -39.37
CA SER A 481 4.89 -9.30 -38.82
C SER A 481 5.75 -8.05 -38.62
N GLN A 482 5.82 -7.16 -39.63
CA GLN A 482 6.52 -5.89 -39.51
C GLN A 482 5.96 -5.02 -38.37
N LYS A 483 4.63 -4.91 -38.29
CA LYS A 483 3.97 -4.16 -37.20
C LYS A 483 4.29 -4.76 -35.83
N ARG A 484 4.32 -6.09 -35.70
CA ARG A 484 4.67 -6.77 -34.45
C ARG A 484 6.13 -6.57 -34.08
N TYR A 485 7.05 -6.61 -35.04
CA TYR A 485 8.45 -6.30 -34.81
C TYR A 485 8.63 -4.90 -34.22
N ASP A 486 7.97 -3.90 -34.79
CA ASP A 486 8.00 -2.53 -34.28
C ASP A 486 7.39 -2.43 -32.86
N ASN A 487 6.28 -3.14 -32.62
CA ASN A 487 5.65 -3.20 -31.30
C ASN A 487 6.56 -3.84 -30.25
N ILE A 488 7.27 -4.93 -30.59
CA ILE A 488 8.21 -5.61 -29.69
C ILE A 488 9.35 -4.67 -29.32
N ASN A 489 9.92 -3.95 -30.29
CA ASN A 489 11.01 -3.00 -30.03
C ASN A 489 10.56 -1.84 -29.13
N LYS A 490 9.39 -1.25 -29.41
CA LYS A 490 8.80 -0.23 -28.52
C LYS A 490 8.54 -0.77 -27.12
N GLY A 491 8.05 -2.01 -27.01
CA GLY A 491 7.86 -2.68 -25.73
C GLY A 491 9.17 -2.88 -24.97
N LEU A 492 10.26 -3.23 -25.67
CA LEU A 492 11.60 -3.35 -25.08
C LEU A 492 12.17 -2.00 -24.62
N GLU A 493 11.96 -0.92 -25.38
CA GLU A 493 12.37 0.43 -24.99
C GLU A 493 11.67 0.85 -23.69
N GLN A 494 10.35 0.72 -23.64
CA GLN A 494 9.55 1.03 -22.45
C GLN A 494 9.93 0.17 -21.24
N TYR A 495 10.12 -1.14 -21.46
CA TYR A 495 10.63 -2.06 -20.44
C TYR A 495 11.98 -1.59 -19.89
N ASN A 496 12.93 -1.25 -20.76
CA ASN A 496 14.25 -0.80 -20.36
C ASN A 496 14.19 0.50 -19.57
N GLU A 497 13.37 1.46 -19.97
CA GLU A 497 13.17 2.72 -19.21
C GLU A 497 12.64 2.46 -17.80
N ASN A 498 11.65 1.58 -17.66
CA ASN A 498 11.07 1.21 -16.38
C ASN A 498 12.09 0.49 -15.47
N VAL A 499 12.83 -0.49 -16.01
CA VAL A 499 13.88 -1.19 -15.25
C VAL A 499 15.03 -0.25 -14.89
N ILE A 500 15.45 0.63 -15.80
CA ILE A 500 16.45 1.66 -15.49
C ILE A 500 16.00 2.54 -14.33
N ASN A 501 14.72 2.95 -14.31
CA ASN A 501 14.22 3.76 -13.21
C ASN A 501 14.24 3.03 -11.85
N ILE A 502 13.98 1.73 -11.85
CA ILE A 502 14.08 0.88 -10.66
C ILE A 502 15.54 0.79 -10.20
N LEU A 503 16.45 0.47 -11.13
CA LEU A 503 17.87 0.26 -10.84
C LEU A 503 18.56 1.52 -10.29
N LYS A 504 18.09 2.74 -10.63
CA LYS A 504 18.62 4.01 -10.08
C LYS A 504 18.58 4.08 -8.54
N TYR A 505 17.65 3.38 -7.91
CA TYR A 505 17.44 3.38 -6.46
C TYR A 505 17.74 2.02 -5.82
N SER A 506 18.29 1.09 -6.59
CA SER A 506 18.65 -0.25 -6.16
C SER A 506 20.14 -0.33 -5.88
N ASP A 507 20.53 -1.15 -4.92
CA ASP A 507 21.91 -1.63 -4.81
C ASP A 507 22.11 -2.95 -5.57
N GLU A 508 23.31 -3.51 -5.49
CA GLU A 508 23.65 -4.76 -6.17
C GLU A 508 22.84 -5.95 -5.62
N ASP A 509 22.60 -6.04 -4.31
CA ASP A 509 21.83 -7.14 -3.71
C ASP A 509 20.39 -7.17 -4.23
N PHE A 510 19.71 -6.01 -4.26
CA PHE A 510 18.35 -5.93 -4.80
C PHE A 510 18.32 -6.10 -6.32
N LYS A 511 19.33 -5.60 -7.05
CA LYS A 511 19.46 -5.79 -8.50
C LYS A 511 19.60 -7.26 -8.86
N GLU A 512 20.44 -8.02 -8.16
CA GLU A 512 20.59 -9.47 -8.35
C GLU A 512 19.27 -10.20 -8.04
N LEU A 513 18.60 -9.84 -6.95
CA LEU A 513 17.29 -10.39 -6.59
C LEU A 513 16.23 -10.13 -7.66
N LEU A 514 16.19 -8.90 -8.18
CA LEU A 514 15.28 -8.49 -9.25
C LEU A 514 15.56 -9.29 -10.54
N GLN A 515 16.84 -9.40 -10.93
CA GLN A 515 17.27 -10.14 -12.11
C GLN A 515 16.90 -11.63 -12.02
N LYS A 516 17.21 -12.28 -10.89
CA LYS A 516 16.90 -13.69 -10.65
C LYS A 516 15.39 -13.95 -10.64
N THR A 517 14.62 -13.03 -10.07
CA THR A 517 13.16 -13.15 -10.02
C THR A 517 12.53 -12.97 -11.40
N LEU A 518 13.03 -12.02 -12.19
CA LEU A 518 12.59 -11.80 -13.57
C LEU A 518 12.83 -13.04 -14.42
N GLU A 519 14.06 -13.58 -14.38
CA GLU A 519 14.44 -14.78 -15.12
C GLU A 519 13.60 -15.98 -14.69
N SER A 520 13.48 -16.22 -13.38
CA SER A 520 12.82 -17.41 -12.85
C SER A 520 11.30 -17.35 -12.94
N LYS A 521 10.64 -16.18 -12.87
CA LYS A 521 9.16 -16.09 -12.83
C LYS A 521 8.54 -15.61 -14.14
N LEU A 522 9.15 -14.66 -14.84
CA LEU A 522 8.54 -14.02 -16.00
C LEU A 522 9.08 -14.57 -17.33
N ILE A 523 10.36 -14.95 -17.39
CA ILE A 523 10.99 -15.55 -18.58
C ILE A 523 10.86 -17.09 -18.55
N LYS A 524 9.66 -17.61 -18.29
CA LYS A 524 9.39 -19.07 -18.29
C LYS A 524 8.84 -19.60 -19.62
N SER A 525 8.20 -18.77 -20.43
CA SER A 525 7.56 -19.24 -21.66
C SER A 525 8.59 -19.55 -22.73
N SER A 526 8.37 -20.62 -23.51
CA SER A 526 9.28 -21.04 -24.60
C SER A 526 9.58 -19.92 -25.60
N VAL A 527 8.63 -18.99 -25.78
CA VAL A 527 8.74 -17.86 -26.69
C VAL A 527 9.65 -16.74 -26.13
N LEU A 528 9.56 -16.46 -24.82
CA LEU A 528 10.37 -15.42 -24.16
C LEU A 528 11.82 -15.85 -23.94
N ILE A 529 12.11 -17.16 -23.86
CA ILE A 529 13.48 -17.68 -23.67
C ILE A 529 14.43 -17.14 -24.73
N ASN A 530 13.99 -17.06 -25.99
CA ASN A 530 14.80 -16.54 -27.10
C ASN A 530 15.05 -15.01 -27.01
N TYR A 531 14.26 -14.31 -26.20
CA TYR A 531 14.41 -12.87 -25.92
C TYR A 531 15.09 -12.59 -24.57
N LYS A 532 15.49 -13.63 -23.82
CA LYS A 532 16.13 -13.50 -22.51
C LYS A 532 17.34 -12.56 -22.52
N SER A 533 18.23 -12.69 -23.51
CA SER A 533 19.43 -11.85 -23.59
C SER A 533 19.08 -10.36 -23.70
N LYS A 534 18.08 -10.01 -24.53
CA LYS A 534 17.62 -8.63 -24.71
C LYS A 534 16.95 -8.06 -23.46
N LEU A 535 16.21 -8.89 -22.71
CA LEU A 535 15.57 -8.47 -21.46
C LEU A 535 16.58 -8.30 -20.32
N LEU A 536 17.63 -9.13 -20.27
CA LEU A 536 18.63 -9.06 -19.20
C LEU A 536 19.76 -8.04 -19.48
N ASP A 537 19.91 -7.57 -20.72
CA ASP A 537 20.95 -6.61 -21.10
C ASP A 537 20.95 -5.33 -20.25
N VAL A 538 19.76 -4.87 -19.83
CA VAL A 538 19.60 -3.66 -19.01
C VAL A 538 20.32 -3.74 -17.65
N PHE A 539 20.50 -4.94 -17.09
CA PHE A 539 21.17 -5.17 -15.80
C PHE A 539 22.70 -5.11 -15.91
N SER A 540 23.27 -5.12 -17.11
CA SER A 540 24.73 -5.05 -17.32
C SER A 540 25.31 -3.65 -17.08
N LYS A 541 24.46 -2.61 -17.01
CA LYS A 541 24.88 -1.22 -16.83
C LYS A 541 25.07 -0.90 -15.34
N ASN A 542 26.27 -0.46 -14.97
CA ASN A 542 26.51 0.11 -13.64
C ASN A 542 25.76 1.43 -13.51
N MET A 543 24.84 1.48 -12.55
CA MET A 543 23.98 2.64 -12.30
C MET A 543 24.14 3.08 -10.86
N ASN A 544 25.19 3.86 -10.56
CA ASN A 544 25.33 4.50 -9.26
C ASN A 544 24.88 5.95 -9.38
N PHE A 545 23.65 6.23 -8.96
CA PHE A 545 23.07 7.57 -8.97
C PHE A 545 23.02 8.15 -7.57
N SER A 546 23.34 9.43 -7.46
CA SER A 546 23.08 10.15 -6.22
C SER A 546 21.59 10.42 -6.06
N ILE A 547 21.08 10.14 -4.85
CA ILE A 547 19.68 10.41 -4.52
C ILE A 547 19.52 11.91 -4.33
N ASN A 548 18.72 12.52 -5.20
CA ASN A 548 18.40 13.94 -5.19
C ASN A 548 16.91 14.11 -4.88
N VAL A 549 16.58 14.93 -3.89
CA VAL A 549 15.21 15.03 -3.37
C VAL A 549 14.62 16.40 -3.69
N LYS A 550 13.39 16.35 -4.21
CA LYS A 550 12.58 17.53 -4.54
C LYS A 550 12.12 18.24 -3.25
N PRO A 551 11.96 19.57 -3.27
CA PRO A 551 11.58 20.34 -2.08
C PRO A 551 10.29 19.83 -1.41
N MET A 552 9.29 19.41 -2.20
CA MET A 552 7.99 18.91 -1.71
C MET A 552 8.05 17.60 -0.92
N ILE A 553 9.14 16.85 -1.05
CA ILE A 553 9.34 15.57 -0.37
C ILE A 553 10.08 15.79 0.97
N THR A 554 10.49 17.02 1.26
CA THR A 554 11.19 17.35 2.51
C THR A 554 10.38 18.34 3.33
N ASP A 555 10.40 18.20 4.66
CA ASP A 555 9.74 19.17 5.55
C ASP A 555 10.28 20.59 5.34
N TRP A 556 11.61 20.76 5.34
CA TRP A 556 12.26 22.05 5.14
C TRP A 556 11.94 22.67 3.76
N GLY A 557 12.06 21.88 2.69
CA GLY A 557 11.76 22.37 1.34
C GLY A 557 10.30 22.75 1.15
N THR A 558 9.38 22.03 1.79
CA THR A 558 7.96 22.35 1.78
C THR A 558 7.66 23.64 2.52
N LYS A 559 8.26 23.86 3.70
CA LYS A 559 8.16 25.13 4.45
C LYS A 559 8.67 26.31 3.62
N VAL A 560 9.83 26.16 2.97
CA VAL A 560 10.41 27.19 2.09
C VAL A 560 9.47 27.53 0.92
N LEU A 561 8.91 26.53 0.25
CA LEU A 561 7.96 26.73 -0.85
C LEU A 561 6.65 27.39 -0.37
N LEU A 562 6.09 26.94 0.75
CA LEU A 562 4.87 27.52 1.31
C LEU A 562 5.07 28.99 1.68
N LEU A 563 6.22 29.36 2.25
CA LEU A 563 6.55 30.76 2.54
C LEU A 563 6.66 31.61 1.28
N LEU A 564 7.27 31.08 0.21
CA LEU A 564 7.30 31.77 -1.09
C LEU A 564 5.89 32.01 -1.63
N ILE A 565 5.05 30.96 -1.63
CA ILE A 565 3.68 31.03 -2.10
C ILE A 565 2.86 32.03 -1.28
N LEU A 566 2.96 31.96 0.06
CA LEU A 566 2.25 32.86 0.95
C LEU A 566 2.71 34.31 0.77
N GLY A 567 4.02 34.55 0.65
CA GLY A 567 4.59 35.87 0.35
C GLY A 567 4.12 36.42 -1.00
N PHE A 568 4.06 35.57 -2.03
CA PHE A 568 3.58 35.95 -3.36
C PHE A 568 2.08 36.26 -3.38
N LEU A 569 1.26 35.44 -2.72
CA LEU A 569 -0.17 35.70 -2.56
C LEU A 569 -0.40 37.01 -1.83
N TYR A 570 0.33 37.24 -0.75
CA TYR A 570 0.27 38.49 0.01
C TYR A 570 0.66 39.70 -0.84
N PHE A 571 1.72 39.56 -1.64
CA PHE A 571 2.17 40.59 -2.59
C PHE A 571 1.10 40.92 -3.64
N PHE A 572 0.45 39.90 -4.20
CA PHE A 572 -0.49 40.09 -5.31
C PHE A 572 -1.86 40.62 -4.86
N LEU A 573 -2.36 40.15 -3.71
CA LEU A 573 -3.68 40.54 -3.18
C LEU A 573 -3.74 41.98 -2.66
N ASN A 574 -2.59 42.60 -2.36
CA ASN A 574 -2.53 43.96 -1.83
C ASN A 574 -2.08 44.98 -2.88
N GLU A 575 -2.83 46.05 -3.07
CA GLU A 575 -2.50 47.09 -4.07
C GLU A 575 -1.50 48.15 -3.55
N LYS A 576 -1.54 48.44 -2.25
CA LYS A 576 -0.72 49.49 -1.63
C LYS A 576 0.75 49.07 -1.53
N LEU A 577 1.64 50.00 -1.90
CA LEU A 577 3.10 49.82 -1.88
C LEU A 577 3.67 49.22 -0.57
N PRO A 578 3.35 49.72 0.65
CA PRO A 578 3.94 49.18 1.88
C PRO A 578 3.62 47.70 2.09
N PHE A 579 2.40 47.25 1.77
CA PHE A 579 2.02 45.84 1.90
C PHE A 579 2.65 44.96 0.80
N LYS A 580 2.83 45.49 -0.42
CA LYS A 580 3.61 44.79 -1.45
C LYS A 580 5.05 44.54 -1.01
N ILE A 581 5.69 45.54 -0.38
CA ILE A 581 7.06 45.39 0.13
C ILE A 581 7.13 44.26 1.17
N ILE A 582 6.14 44.16 2.07
CA ILE A 582 6.09 43.10 3.08
C ILE A 582 6.00 41.71 2.42
N GLY A 583 5.14 41.53 1.41
CA GLY A 583 5.07 40.28 0.64
C GLY A 583 6.41 39.91 0.00
N LEU A 584 7.10 40.90 -0.57
CA LEU A 584 8.42 40.73 -1.17
C LEU A 584 9.50 40.38 -0.13
N THR A 585 9.43 40.98 1.07
CA THR A 585 10.30 40.63 2.19
C THR A 585 10.11 39.16 2.60
N ILE A 586 8.86 38.68 2.68
CA ILE A 586 8.57 37.27 3.01
C ILE A 586 9.17 36.34 1.95
N MET A 587 9.00 36.66 0.66
CA MET A 587 9.60 35.88 -0.44
C MET A 587 11.14 35.89 -0.41
N THR A 588 11.73 37.02 -0.03
CA THR A 588 13.19 37.16 0.10
C THR A 588 13.71 36.30 1.26
N ILE A 589 13.02 36.31 2.40
CA ILE A 589 13.33 35.43 3.54
C ILE A 589 13.25 33.97 3.09
N ALA A 590 12.17 33.56 2.40
CA ALA A 590 12.03 32.20 1.88
C ALA A 590 13.19 31.81 0.94
N SER A 591 13.60 32.74 0.06
CA SER A 591 14.73 32.53 -0.85
C SER A 591 16.05 32.36 -0.09
N ILE A 592 16.29 33.16 0.97
CA ILE A 592 17.49 33.01 1.82
C ILE A 592 17.48 31.66 2.55
N LEU A 593 16.34 31.26 3.11
CA LEU A 593 16.18 29.97 3.80
C LEU A 593 16.50 28.77 2.89
N SER A 594 16.31 28.90 1.58
CA SER A 594 16.64 27.85 0.62
C SER A 594 18.15 27.56 0.49
N PHE A 595 19.02 28.49 0.90
CA PHE A 595 20.47 28.30 0.92
C PHE A 595 20.99 27.74 2.25
N ILE A 596 20.17 27.76 3.30
CA ILE A 596 20.56 27.30 4.63
C ILE A 596 20.52 25.78 4.65
N LYS A 597 21.64 25.16 5.07
CA LYS A 597 21.71 23.73 5.32
C LYS A 597 21.20 23.43 6.75
N PRO A 598 20.03 22.80 6.93
CA PRO A 598 19.61 22.35 8.25
C PRO A 598 20.51 21.20 8.76
N THR A 599 20.51 20.94 10.06
CA THR A 599 21.29 19.85 10.67
C THR A 599 20.74 18.47 10.29
N THR A 600 19.42 18.35 10.27
CA THR A 600 18.70 17.14 9.89
C THR A 600 17.58 17.51 8.92
N ILE A 601 17.40 16.71 7.88
CA ILE A 601 16.22 16.80 7.01
C ILE A 601 15.32 15.60 7.25
N HIS A 602 14.03 15.91 7.37
CA HIS A 602 12.94 14.95 7.42
C HIS A 602 12.42 14.74 6.00
N ILE A 603 12.61 13.54 5.48
CA ILE A 603 12.25 13.12 4.13
C ILE A 603 10.99 12.27 4.22
N LEU A 604 9.99 12.72 3.50
CA LEU A 604 8.64 12.16 3.48
C LEU A 604 8.63 11.01 2.47
N SER A 605 8.30 9.81 2.95
CA SER A 605 8.05 8.66 2.09
C SER A 605 6.64 8.75 1.49
N GLU A 606 5.62 8.83 2.36
CA GLU A 606 4.23 9.18 2.06
C GLU A 606 3.55 9.67 3.36
N PHE A 607 2.40 10.33 3.26
CA PHE A 607 1.59 10.67 4.44
C PHE A 607 1.30 9.44 5.31
N LYS A 608 1.37 9.62 6.64
CA LYS A 608 1.17 8.59 7.67
C LYS A 608 2.27 7.50 7.70
N TYR A 609 3.23 7.48 6.79
CA TYR A 609 4.37 6.57 6.85
C TYR A 609 5.51 7.17 7.70
N PRO A 610 6.41 6.33 8.25
CA PRO A 610 7.58 6.80 8.96
C PRO A 610 8.44 7.73 8.11
N VAL A 611 8.86 8.83 8.74
CA VAL A 611 9.73 9.84 8.14
C VAL A 611 11.17 9.35 8.16
N LEU A 612 11.89 9.56 7.07
CA LEU A 612 13.30 9.22 6.95
C LEU A 612 14.15 10.42 7.35
N ASN A 613 15.17 10.21 8.18
CA ASN A 613 16.06 11.26 8.64
C ASN A 613 17.39 11.19 7.89
N ALA A 614 17.86 12.32 7.38
CA ALA A 614 19.18 12.44 6.75
C ALA A 614 19.99 13.61 7.33
N GLN A 615 21.30 13.39 7.46
CA GLN A 615 22.27 14.35 8.01
C GLN A 615 23.35 14.70 6.98
N THR A 616 23.70 13.74 6.12
CA THR A 616 24.70 13.85 5.06
C THR A 616 24.03 14.18 3.73
N PHE A 617 24.05 15.47 3.40
CA PHE A 617 23.51 15.99 2.14
C PHE A 617 24.13 17.34 1.77
N SER A 618 23.90 17.75 0.52
CA SER A 618 24.29 19.05 -0.04
C SER A 618 23.08 19.87 -0.50
N VAL A 619 23.13 21.19 -0.33
CA VAL A 619 22.08 22.12 -0.79
C VAL A 619 22.33 22.47 -2.25
N ASN A 620 21.30 22.38 -3.09
CA ASN A 620 21.38 22.76 -4.48
C ASN A 620 21.23 24.28 -4.65
N ILE A 621 22.37 24.97 -4.77
CA ILE A 621 22.45 26.44 -4.90
C ILE A 621 21.59 26.96 -6.08
N LEU A 622 21.47 26.18 -7.16
CA LEU A 622 20.63 26.55 -8.32
C LEU A 622 19.16 26.77 -7.93
N PHE A 623 18.62 25.98 -7.01
CA PHE A 623 17.25 26.13 -6.53
C PHE A 623 17.04 27.51 -5.88
N GLY A 624 17.95 27.89 -4.99
CA GLY A 624 17.89 29.19 -4.32
C GLY A 624 18.08 30.37 -5.26
N PHE A 625 18.90 30.23 -6.31
CA PHE A 625 19.00 31.27 -7.34
C PHE A 625 17.69 31.45 -8.12
N ILE A 626 17.01 30.36 -8.48
CA ILE A 626 15.71 30.44 -9.16
C ILE A 626 14.67 31.12 -8.28
N MET A 627 14.66 30.83 -6.96
CA MET A 627 13.80 31.52 -5.98
C MET A 627 14.07 33.03 -5.91
N LEU A 628 15.35 33.43 -5.90
CA LEU A 628 15.74 34.84 -5.91
C LEU A 628 15.31 35.53 -7.21
N ILE A 629 15.49 34.88 -8.36
CA ILE A 629 15.06 35.44 -9.66
C ILE A 629 13.53 35.58 -9.69
N PHE A 630 12.78 34.59 -9.20
CA PHE A 630 11.33 34.65 -9.08
C PHE A 630 10.88 35.85 -8.20
N THR A 631 11.56 36.04 -7.06
CA THR A 631 11.32 37.17 -6.15
C THR A 631 11.66 38.51 -6.80
N ALA A 632 12.80 38.61 -7.49
CA ALA A 632 13.21 39.82 -8.20
C ALA A 632 12.21 40.20 -9.31
N PHE A 633 11.76 39.23 -10.12
CA PHE A 633 10.75 39.45 -11.15
C PHE A 633 9.40 39.86 -10.59
N SER A 634 9.03 39.30 -9.43
CA SER A 634 7.83 39.74 -8.70
C SER A 634 7.96 41.19 -8.25
N GLY A 635 9.13 41.60 -7.75
CA GLY A 635 9.43 42.99 -7.37
C GLY A 635 9.37 43.98 -8.54
N LEU A 636 9.82 43.58 -9.73
CA LEU A 636 9.73 44.42 -10.93
C LEU A 636 8.28 44.79 -11.30
N LEU A 637 7.28 44.00 -10.87
CA LEU A 637 5.86 44.32 -11.08
C LEU A 637 5.37 45.52 -10.25
N ILE A 638 6.13 45.97 -9.25
CA ILE A 638 5.85 47.21 -8.52
C ILE A 638 6.10 48.43 -9.44
N ILE A 639 7.06 48.33 -10.35
CA ILE A 639 7.43 49.40 -11.27
C ILE A 639 6.31 49.59 -12.29
N LYS A 640 5.78 50.81 -12.40
CA LYS A 640 4.84 51.15 -13.47
C LYS A 640 5.59 51.15 -14.81
N PHE A 641 5.38 50.12 -15.62
CA PHE A 641 5.86 50.08 -17.00
C PHE A 641 5.08 51.11 -17.83
N TYR A 642 5.67 52.29 -18.06
CA TYR A 642 5.08 53.33 -18.90
C TYR A 642 5.13 52.89 -20.38
N LYS A 643 4.08 53.23 -21.14
CA LYS A 643 4.06 53.03 -22.60
C LYS A 643 5.23 53.79 -23.23
N GLY A 644 6.13 53.09 -23.89
CA GLY A 644 6.85 53.66 -25.03
C GLY A 644 5.82 54.07 -26.08
N ARG A 645 5.91 55.32 -26.55
CA ARG A 645 5.03 55.86 -27.60
C ARG A 645 5.13 55.05 -28.87
#